data_AF-A0A017SVX3-F1
#
_entry.id   AF-A0A017SVX3-F1
#
_cell.length_a   1.000
_cell.length_b   1.000
_cell.length_c   1.000
_cell.angle_alpha   90.00
_cell.angle_beta   90.00
_cell.angle_gamma   90.00
#
_symmetry.space_group_name_H-M   'P 1'
#
loop_
_entity.id
_entity.type
_entity.pdbx_description
1 polymer ?
#
loop_
_entity_poly.entity_id
_entity_poly.type
_entity_poly.pdbx_seq_one_letter_code
_entity_poly.pdbx_strand_id
1 'polypeptide(L)'
;MIPSPVMQQGRRGTSKRRLGGLGGALARSLTIATIAAIAPVAAWAWTPLPVEDDPLVHMPGTQPAQQVMLEDSQSCLNCHGSFDPNIESGFTWRGSMMAQAARDPFFWAAMTVAAQDSIWAFGRPNAADICERCHMSRGWLQGRSDPANGSMMVGSDFDGVQCDTCHRMVDPFFEATAAGTREGSDWVGYWDESGQGATPSQTAADQTRTRDIAAVDDLTLFNGEPAYDATHAPAQASYTENASGQYVVSADNRKRGPYADAIAPHGVDYSRYHKSKFFCSSCHDVSNPALANQAFADATPGDGTTVLPTEQQSASAYHGVERTFSEFMLSDYGLPGGAPGSGTFAPGNFVTSRPGNAIAACQDCHMPQRTGPGCDEFNPTIRPTDSEEHPKGGQGVHDLTGGNAFVPYVLASTVPTSPNYDPENAALLDQGPATLTLDLLAGVSLDPLALLAASNRAVVQLKRAASIQEVAHDPANGTVSFRIQNHTGHKLITGYPEGRRMFVNIKLYSGANLLHEVNPYDTTTGTLRGLPGSPNSPPLAAAQSYDDALVYEAHSSSTLTGQDHTFHFVLATGKHKDNRIPPRGFRIGEAAARQAEPHQAGAASPGYFTSAEYAGGHDDVSTTLPPGGDRVVIALYYQTTSREYVEFLRDQINGNGDTLASPTPSGEPEAYVAQTDPFFLQLRAWGDTLWDLWLHNKDVPGAAPVLMTQALLATDSCQGKPNGTPCEDGNLCTAGDTCMAGACVGGGMPPCDDQNPCTDDACDPQLGCVYDNNTLPCEDGDLCRGPEVCAFGVCVTGPQVFCYDGDPCTDDTCDPVIGCALTNICGEGGAGGAGGAGGAGGAGTTTSSAGGAGGAGTTSSSAGGAPPAEPPEDSGCGCDTQGQSSSTSASAKGLAMLAMMVLMAIRSRRLFYRPKVTPSKSRPAKPTPVTATSAKSTSAETSSSPKSPTQTSAR
;
A
#
# COMPACT_ATOMS: atom_id res chain seq x y z
N MET A 1 -1.66 56.15 19.20
CA MET A 1 -2.16 57.23 20.09
C MET A 1 -3.47 56.77 20.72
N ILE A 2 -3.91 57.40 21.81
CA ILE A 2 -5.02 56.98 22.73
C ILE A 2 -6.22 57.93 22.41
N PRO A 3 -7.53 57.55 22.45
CA PRO A 3 -8.17 56.84 23.58
C PRO A 3 -9.32 55.84 23.35
N SER A 4 -9.62 55.09 24.42
CA SER A 4 -10.81 54.26 24.68
C SER A 4 -12.03 55.11 25.15
N PRO A 5 -13.21 54.48 25.37
CA PRO A 5 -13.65 54.06 26.71
C PRO A 5 -14.07 52.55 26.74
N VAL A 6 -14.18 51.75 27.81
CA VAL A 6 -14.15 51.82 29.32
C VAL A 6 -15.47 51.33 29.96
N MET A 7 -15.42 50.12 30.58
CA MET A 7 -16.25 49.60 31.70
C MET A 7 -17.79 49.43 31.48
N GLN A 8 -18.56 48.66 32.30
CA GLN A 8 -18.33 48.11 33.66
C GLN A 8 -19.02 46.73 33.95
N GLN A 9 -18.81 46.20 35.17
CA GLN A 9 -19.18 44.86 35.69
C GLN A 9 -20.64 44.75 36.21
N GLY A 10 -21.20 43.53 36.39
CA GLY A 10 -22.63 43.37 36.81
C GLY A 10 -23.15 42.05 37.46
N ARG A 11 -22.34 41.29 38.21
CA ARG A 11 -22.67 40.07 39.03
C ARG A 11 -24.14 39.59 39.28
N ARG A 12 -24.35 38.28 39.05
CA ARG A 12 -24.97 37.21 39.91
C ARG A 12 -26.36 37.40 40.59
N GLY A 13 -27.21 36.37 40.48
CA GLY A 13 -28.24 36.01 41.51
C GLY A 13 -29.37 35.07 41.02
N THR A 14 -29.18 33.76 40.81
CA THR A 14 -29.34 32.64 41.79
C THR A 14 -30.75 32.39 42.38
N SER A 15 -31.15 31.10 42.40
CA SER A 15 -32.18 30.46 43.28
C SER A 15 -33.66 30.66 42.88
N LYS A 16 -34.60 29.69 42.99
CA LYS A 16 -34.68 28.20 42.95
C LYS A 16 -36.12 27.83 43.40
N ARG A 17 -36.60 26.59 43.11
CA ARG A 17 -37.71 25.85 43.80
C ARG A 17 -39.16 26.37 43.60
N ARG A 18 -40.23 25.55 43.70
CA ARG A 18 -40.42 24.07 43.52
C ARG A 18 -41.93 23.70 43.59
N LEU A 19 -42.32 22.63 42.88
CA LEU A 19 -43.41 21.64 43.18
C LEU A 19 -44.91 22.03 43.21
N GLY A 20 -45.75 21.08 42.77
CA GLY A 20 -47.19 20.95 43.06
C GLY A 20 -48.12 21.34 41.90
N GLY A 21 -49.10 20.53 41.47
CA GLY A 21 -49.51 19.18 41.90
C GLY A 21 -50.56 18.58 40.95
N LEU A 22 -50.94 17.30 41.13
CA LEU A 22 -51.86 16.57 40.23
C LEU A 22 -53.34 16.97 40.43
N GLY A 23 -54.14 16.87 39.35
CA GLY A 23 -55.60 16.90 39.42
C GLY A 23 -56.25 17.13 38.04
N GLY A 24 -56.70 16.06 37.37
CA GLY A 24 -57.21 16.14 35.99
C GLY A 24 -58.72 15.91 35.86
N ALA A 25 -59.31 16.48 34.81
CA ALA A 25 -60.63 16.12 34.28
C ALA A 25 -60.68 16.44 32.78
N LEU A 26 -61.29 15.58 31.95
CA LEU A 26 -61.45 15.84 30.51
C LEU A 26 -62.69 16.72 30.26
N ALA A 27 -62.49 17.81 29.52
CA ALA A 27 -63.53 18.45 28.72
C ALA A 27 -62.91 18.86 27.38
N ARG A 28 -63.51 18.44 26.26
CA ARG A 28 -62.99 18.69 24.91
C ARG A 28 -63.50 20.02 24.34
N SER A 29 -62.81 20.49 23.31
CA SER A 29 -63.28 21.39 22.26
C SER A 29 -63.36 22.89 22.57
N LEU A 30 -62.24 23.60 22.35
CA LEU A 30 -62.23 24.65 21.32
C LEU A 30 -60.84 24.79 20.70
N THR A 31 -60.69 24.45 19.42
CA THR A 31 -59.41 24.50 18.71
C THR A 31 -59.15 25.89 18.16
N ILE A 32 -58.32 26.69 18.84
CA ILE A 32 -57.77 27.92 18.27
C ILE A 32 -56.41 27.59 17.66
N ALA A 33 -56.31 27.67 16.33
CA ALA A 33 -55.07 27.42 15.62
C ALA A 33 -54.13 28.63 15.72
N THR A 34 -53.25 28.63 16.73
CA THR A 34 -52.06 29.49 16.72
C THR A 34 -51.10 29.00 15.64
N ILE A 35 -51.14 29.64 14.48
CA ILE A 35 -50.10 29.50 13.45
C ILE A 35 -48.82 30.11 14.02
N ALA A 36 -47.99 29.27 14.63
CA ALA A 36 -46.60 29.63 14.89
C ALA A 36 -45.89 29.70 13.53
N ALA A 37 -45.43 30.89 13.15
CA ALA A 37 -44.61 31.06 11.97
C ALA A 37 -43.21 30.48 12.25
N ILE A 38 -43.09 29.16 12.13
CA ILE A 38 -41.80 28.50 11.96
C ILE A 38 -41.29 28.97 10.59
N ALA A 39 -40.44 30.00 10.60
CA ALA A 39 -39.60 30.26 9.44
C ALA A 39 -38.77 28.99 9.22
N PRO A 40 -38.79 28.39 8.01
CA PRO A 40 -37.87 27.31 7.73
C PRO A 40 -36.46 27.89 7.87
N VAL A 41 -35.66 27.29 8.75
CA VAL A 41 -34.21 27.34 8.56
C VAL A 41 -33.99 26.58 7.27
N ALA A 42 -33.84 27.32 6.17
CA ALA A 42 -33.32 26.73 4.95
C ALA A 42 -31.94 26.20 5.31
N ALA A 43 -31.78 24.88 5.36
CA ALA A 43 -30.46 24.29 5.36
C ALA A 43 -29.85 24.68 4.01
N TRP A 44 -28.87 25.57 4.06
CA TRP A 44 -27.96 25.74 2.94
C TRP A 44 -27.27 24.38 2.81
N ALA A 45 -27.22 23.85 1.59
CA ALA A 45 -26.46 22.66 1.27
C ALA A 45 -25.36 23.13 0.34
N TRP A 46 -24.10 22.90 0.71
CA TRP A 46 -22.99 23.29 -0.16
C TRP A 46 -23.13 22.59 -1.51
N THR A 47 -23.21 23.42 -2.56
CA THR A 47 -23.19 22.97 -3.95
C THR A 47 -21.77 23.21 -4.44
N PRO A 48 -20.94 22.16 -4.61
CA PRO A 48 -19.61 22.33 -5.21
C PRO A 48 -19.73 22.83 -6.66
N LEU A 49 -18.65 23.41 -7.17
CA LEU A 49 -18.47 23.53 -8.62
C LEU A 49 -18.13 22.13 -9.17
N PRO A 50 -18.50 21.79 -10.42
CA PRO A 50 -17.92 20.66 -11.12
C PRO A 50 -16.39 20.72 -11.12
N VAL A 51 -15.70 19.57 -11.06
CA VAL A 51 -14.22 19.53 -11.04
C VAL A 51 -13.63 20.14 -12.32
N GLU A 52 -14.32 20.00 -13.45
CA GLU A 52 -13.98 20.61 -14.74
C GLU A 52 -14.14 22.15 -14.77
N ASP A 53 -14.97 22.72 -13.88
CA ASP A 53 -15.22 24.15 -13.75
C ASP A 53 -14.35 24.81 -12.65
N ASP A 54 -13.67 24.05 -11.78
CA ASP A 54 -13.02 24.57 -10.57
C ASP A 54 -11.50 24.79 -10.69
N PRO A 55 -11.01 26.05 -10.78
CA PRO A 55 -9.59 26.36 -10.90
C PRO A 55 -8.77 26.04 -9.64
N LEU A 56 -9.38 25.82 -8.47
CA LEU A 56 -8.65 25.47 -7.24
C LEU A 56 -8.10 24.04 -7.28
N VAL A 57 -8.78 23.12 -7.97
CA VAL A 57 -8.40 21.70 -8.04
C VAL A 57 -7.99 21.23 -9.43
N HIS A 58 -8.16 22.05 -10.47
CA HIS A 58 -7.64 21.74 -11.81
C HIS A 58 -6.10 21.59 -11.81
N MET A 59 -5.63 20.51 -12.41
CA MET A 59 -4.21 20.12 -12.52
C MET A 59 -3.99 19.37 -13.84
N PRO A 60 -2.79 19.45 -14.46
CA PRO A 60 -2.49 18.72 -15.70
C PRO A 60 -2.79 17.22 -15.63
N GLY A 61 -3.30 16.66 -16.72
CA GLY A 61 -3.65 15.24 -16.81
C GLY A 61 -4.97 15.02 -17.55
N THR A 62 -5.43 13.78 -17.56
CA THR A 62 -6.78 13.44 -17.98
C THR A 62 -7.77 13.92 -16.93
N GLN A 63 -8.79 14.69 -17.32
CA GLN A 63 -9.83 15.20 -16.43
C GLN A 63 -11.11 14.34 -16.47
N PRO A 64 -12.07 14.54 -15.55
CA PRO A 64 -13.42 14.01 -15.70
C PRO A 64 -14.07 14.50 -17.01
N ALA A 65 -15.18 13.87 -17.41
CA ALA A 65 -15.88 14.09 -18.67
C ALA A 65 -15.11 13.86 -19.99
N GLN A 66 -13.78 13.66 -19.99
CA GLN A 66 -12.98 13.25 -21.16
C GLN A 66 -13.25 11.80 -21.66
N GLN A 67 -14.37 11.20 -21.24
CA GLN A 67 -14.92 9.91 -21.70
C GLN A 67 -14.00 8.69 -21.54
N VAL A 68 -13.02 8.74 -20.63
CA VAL A 68 -12.16 7.59 -20.28
C VAL A 68 -12.93 6.55 -19.46
N MET A 69 -13.52 5.58 -20.17
CA MET A 69 -14.17 4.42 -19.56
C MET A 69 -13.13 3.36 -19.20
N LEU A 70 -13.02 3.05 -17.91
CA LEU A 70 -12.15 2.01 -17.34
C LEU A 70 -12.95 0.75 -16.99
N GLU A 71 -12.35 -0.40 -17.29
CA GLU A 71 -12.85 -1.73 -16.93
C GLU A 71 -12.76 -1.96 -15.41
N ASP A 72 -13.56 -2.88 -14.89
CA ASP A 72 -13.45 -3.36 -13.51
C ASP A 72 -12.23 -4.27 -13.31
N SER A 73 -11.66 -4.24 -12.10
CA SER A 73 -10.50 -5.09 -11.76
C SER A 73 -10.86 -6.58 -11.77
N GLN A 74 -12.13 -6.95 -11.57
CA GLN A 74 -12.58 -8.34 -11.65
C GLN A 74 -12.36 -8.95 -13.05
N SER A 75 -12.54 -8.16 -14.11
CA SER A 75 -12.26 -8.58 -15.49
C SER A 75 -10.80 -8.98 -15.70
N CYS A 76 -9.86 -8.26 -15.06
CA CYS A 76 -8.43 -8.58 -15.07
C CYS A 76 -8.10 -9.82 -14.19
N LEU A 77 -8.74 -9.94 -13.03
CA LEU A 77 -8.51 -11.02 -12.05
C LEU A 77 -8.84 -12.42 -12.58
N ASN A 78 -9.60 -12.56 -13.67
CA ASN A 78 -9.94 -13.83 -14.31
C ASN A 78 -8.73 -14.58 -14.93
N CYS A 79 -7.56 -13.93 -15.00
CA CYS A 79 -6.30 -14.52 -15.50
C CYS A 79 -5.08 -13.97 -14.75
N HIS A 80 -5.12 -12.73 -14.27
CA HIS A 80 -4.05 -12.15 -13.44
C HIS A 80 -4.12 -12.56 -11.95
N GLY A 81 -4.98 -13.50 -11.57
CA GLY A 81 -5.00 -14.05 -10.22
C GLY A 81 -5.65 -15.42 -10.09
N SER A 82 -5.67 -15.92 -8.85
CA SER A 82 -6.14 -17.26 -8.46
C SER A 82 -5.34 -18.44 -9.06
N PHE A 83 -4.03 -18.27 -9.28
CA PHE A 83 -3.11 -19.35 -9.67
C PHE A 83 -2.00 -19.61 -8.62
N ASP A 84 -0.97 -18.76 -8.53
CA ASP A 84 0.11 -18.85 -7.54
C ASP A 84 0.18 -17.53 -6.74
N PRO A 85 -0.30 -17.51 -5.47
CA PRO A 85 -0.37 -16.31 -4.66
C PRO A 85 1.00 -15.68 -4.33
N ASN A 86 2.12 -16.39 -4.53
CA ASN A 86 3.48 -15.86 -4.35
C ASN A 86 4.06 -15.20 -5.62
N ILE A 87 3.39 -15.34 -6.77
CA ILE A 87 3.82 -14.84 -8.10
C ILE A 87 2.81 -13.83 -8.67
N GLU A 88 1.51 -14.08 -8.49
CA GLU A 88 0.45 -13.32 -9.17
C GLU A 88 0.33 -11.87 -8.68
N SER A 89 -0.13 -11.00 -9.58
CA SER A 89 -0.52 -9.63 -9.23
C SER A 89 -1.86 -9.59 -8.50
N GLY A 90 -2.80 -10.48 -8.79
CA GLY A 90 -4.16 -10.50 -8.23
C GLY A 90 -4.21 -10.54 -6.71
N PHE A 91 -3.80 -11.65 -6.09
CA PHE A 91 -3.74 -11.82 -4.64
C PHE A 91 -2.96 -10.69 -3.93
N THR A 92 -1.82 -10.28 -4.48
CA THR A 92 -0.99 -9.26 -3.82
C THR A 92 -1.55 -7.83 -3.96
N TRP A 93 -2.19 -7.50 -5.09
CA TRP A 93 -2.97 -6.27 -5.26
C TRP A 93 -4.21 -6.27 -4.36
N ARG A 94 -5.03 -7.33 -4.30
CA ARG A 94 -6.28 -7.37 -3.52
C ARG A 94 -6.10 -6.97 -2.06
N GLY A 95 -5.02 -7.43 -1.42
CA GLY A 95 -4.70 -7.08 -0.03
C GLY A 95 -4.05 -5.71 0.17
N SER A 96 -3.59 -5.07 -0.92
CA SER A 96 -2.77 -3.85 -0.87
C SER A 96 -3.55 -2.59 -0.46
N MET A 97 -2.84 -1.61 0.08
CA MET A 97 -3.44 -0.30 0.36
C MET A 97 -3.91 0.43 -0.91
N MET A 98 -3.36 0.09 -2.07
CA MET A 98 -3.82 0.65 -3.35
C MET A 98 -5.21 0.11 -3.74
N ALA A 99 -5.45 -1.21 -3.63
CA ALA A 99 -6.78 -1.80 -3.90
C ALA A 99 -7.83 -1.46 -2.84
N GLN A 100 -7.39 -1.04 -1.65
CA GLN A 100 -8.26 -0.71 -0.52
C GLN A 100 -8.31 0.80 -0.21
N ALA A 101 -7.76 1.65 -1.08
CA ALA A 101 -7.65 3.09 -0.85
C ALA A 101 -9.01 3.77 -0.56
N ALA A 102 -10.07 3.37 -1.27
CA ALA A 102 -11.44 3.84 -1.05
C ALA A 102 -12.17 3.19 0.14
N ARG A 103 -11.59 2.14 0.73
CA ARG A 103 -12.14 1.43 1.91
C ARG A 103 -11.37 1.76 3.21
N ASP A 104 -10.36 2.62 3.15
CA ASP A 104 -9.58 3.08 4.31
C ASP A 104 -10.39 4.08 5.16
N PRO A 105 -10.72 3.77 6.43
CA PRO A 105 -11.45 4.67 7.33
C PRO A 105 -10.76 6.01 7.59
N PHE A 106 -9.42 6.05 7.53
CA PHE A 106 -8.64 7.28 7.74
C PHE A 106 -8.77 8.23 6.55
N PHE A 107 -8.87 7.69 5.32
CA PHE A 107 -9.15 8.50 4.13
C PHE A 107 -10.50 9.19 4.23
N TRP A 108 -11.57 8.47 4.59
CA TRP A 108 -12.91 9.05 4.68
C TRP A 108 -13.00 10.17 5.73
N ALA A 109 -12.43 9.96 6.91
CA ALA A 109 -12.39 10.97 7.95
C ALA A 109 -11.53 12.18 7.55
N ALA A 110 -10.33 11.95 6.99
CA ALA A 110 -9.46 13.04 6.52
C ALA A 110 -10.11 13.84 5.37
N MET A 111 -10.76 13.18 4.42
CA MET A 111 -11.51 13.83 3.33
C MET A 111 -12.70 14.65 3.87
N THR A 112 -13.38 14.15 4.90
CA THR A 112 -14.46 14.89 5.59
C THR A 112 -13.94 16.18 6.22
N VAL A 113 -12.77 16.15 6.86
CA VAL A 113 -12.13 17.36 7.38
C VAL A 113 -11.62 18.26 6.25
N ALA A 114 -11.02 17.71 5.18
CA ALA A 114 -10.55 18.46 4.03
C ALA A 114 -11.66 19.24 3.31
N ALA A 115 -12.84 18.65 3.13
CA ALA A 115 -14.01 19.34 2.58
C ALA A 115 -14.47 20.51 3.48
N GLN A 116 -14.45 20.32 4.81
CA GLN A 116 -14.81 21.36 5.78
C GLN A 116 -13.77 22.49 5.83
N ASP A 117 -12.48 22.15 5.80
CA ASP A 117 -11.37 23.10 5.69
C ASP A 117 -11.43 23.91 4.38
N SER A 118 -11.79 23.25 3.28
CA SER A 118 -12.00 23.89 1.98
C SER A 118 -13.15 24.90 2.02
N ILE A 119 -14.27 24.56 2.69
CA ILE A 119 -15.36 25.50 2.95
C ILE A 119 -14.82 26.68 3.77
N TRP A 120 -14.08 26.44 4.86
CA TRP A 120 -13.56 27.48 5.74
C TRP A 120 -12.59 28.46 5.06
N ALA A 121 -11.80 28.00 4.09
CA ALA A 121 -10.80 28.83 3.40
C ALA A 121 -11.31 29.48 2.10
N PHE A 122 -12.22 28.82 1.38
CA PHE A 122 -12.56 29.16 -0.01
C PHE A 122 -14.06 29.24 -0.30
N GLY A 123 -14.94 28.98 0.67
CA GLY A 123 -16.39 28.97 0.47
C GLY A 123 -16.87 27.89 -0.51
N ARG A 124 -16.18 26.74 -0.59
CA ARG A 124 -16.58 25.55 -1.37
C ARG A 124 -15.86 24.29 -0.86
N PRO A 125 -16.46 23.08 -0.89
CA PRO A 125 -15.83 21.85 -0.37
C PRO A 125 -14.80 21.21 -1.32
N ASN A 126 -14.60 21.76 -2.51
CA ASN A 126 -13.93 21.12 -3.65
C ASN A 126 -12.53 20.52 -3.41
N ALA A 127 -11.77 20.92 -2.39
CA ALA A 127 -10.47 20.29 -2.12
C ALA A 127 -10.54 18.77 -1.79
N ALA A 128 -11.73 18.24 -1.46
CA ALA A 128 -11.94 16.79 -1.38
C ALA A 128 -11.70 16.03 -2.70
N ASP A 129 -11.79 16.71 -3.85
CA ASP A 129 -11.40 16.16 -5.16
C ASP A 129 -10.00 15.55 -5.15
N ILE A 130 -9.06 16.19 -4.45
CA ILE A 130 -7.66 15.75 -4.34
C ILE A 130 -7.59 14.35 -3.73
N CYS A 131 -8.50 14.05 -2.79
CA CYS A 131 -8.61 12.75 -2.14
C CYS A 131 -9.25 11.72 -3.08
N GLU A 132 -10.39 12.05 -3.69
CA GLU A 132 -11.14 11.14 -4.58
C GLU A 132 -10.36 10.78 -5.85
N ARG A 133 -9.62 11.74 -6.44
CA ARG A 133 -8.73 11.53 -7.59
C ARG A 133 -7.73 10.40 -7.35
N CYS A 134 -7.10 10.39 -6.17
CA CYS A 134 -6.11 9.37 -5.81
C CYS A 134 -6.72 8.09 -5.24
N HIS A 135 -7.82 8.17 -4.49
CA HIS A 135 -8.41 7.00 -3.80
C HIS A 135 -9.50 6.29 -4.60
N MET A 136 -10.10 6.92 -5.62
CA MET A 136 -11.26 6.40 -6.39
C MET A 136 -11.11 6.68 -7.89
N SER A 137 -9.89 6.52 -8.42
CA SER A 137 -9.47 6.95 -9.76
C SER A 137 -10.45 6.66 -10.92
N ARG A 138 -11.13 5.50 -10.91
CA ARG A 138 -12.16 5.15 -11.91
C ARG A 138 -13.45 5.97 -11.80
N GLY A 139 -13.95 6.17 -10.58
CA GLY A 139 -15.15 6.96 -10.34
C GLY A 139 -14.89 8.42 -10.68
N TRP A 140 -13.73 8.93 -10.26
CA TRP A 140 -13.23 10.26 -10.59
C TRP A 140 -13.13 10.49 -12.11
N LEU A 141 -12.40 9.65 -12.86
CA LEU A 141 -12.25 9.75 -14.33
C LEU A 141 -13.60 9.71 -15.08
N GLN A 142 -14.61 9.08 -14.49
CA GLN A 142 -15.95 8.92 -15.07
C GLN A 142 -16.98 9.94 -14.52
N GLY A 143 -16.53 11.01 -13.86
CA GLY A 143 -17.39 12.12 -13.42
C GLY A 143 -18.31 11.76 -12.24
N ARG A 144 -17.92 10.81 -11.39
CA ARG A 144 -18.65 10.45 -10.15
C ARG A 144 -18.03 11.06 -8.88
N SER A 145 -17.03 11.92 -9.03
CA SER A 145 -16.52 12.81 -7.98
C SER A 145 -17.26 14.14 -7.88
N ASP A 146 -18.39 14.28 -8.59
CA ASP A 146 -19.27 15.45 -8.49
C ASP A 146 -20.66 15.01 -7.97
N PRO A 147 -21.07 15.43 -6.76
CA PRO A 147 -20.34 16.27 -5.81
C PRO A 147 -19.18 15.54 -5.10
N ALA A 148 -18.13 16.29 -4.75
CA ALA A 148 -16.90 15.79 -4.10
C ALA A 148 -17.08 15.42 -2.61
N ASN A 149 -17.95 14.45 -2.35
CA ASN A 149 -18.16 13.78 -1.06
C ASN A 149 -18.30 12.25 -1.21
N GLY A 150 -17.90 11.70 -2.36
CA GLY A 150 -18.04 10.30 -2.76
C GLY A 150 -19.47 9.79 -2.96
N SER A 151 -20.53 10.59 -2.77
CA SER A 151 -21.94 10.11 -2.74
C SER A 151 -22.46 9.50 -4.05
N MET A 152 -21.74 9.69 -5.15
CA MET A 152 -22.05 9.15 -6.47
C MET A 152 -21.20 7.93 -6.87
N MET A 153 -20.24 7.51 -6.03
CA MET A 153 -19.33 6.38 -6.30
C MET A 153 -20.06 5.02 -6.24
N VAL A 154 -19.76 4.11 -7.16
CA VAL A 154 -20.48 2.82 -7.30
C VAL A 154 -19.61 1.64 -7.70
N GLY A 155 -19.93 0.47 -7.14
CA GLY A 155 -19.33 -0.81 -7.56
C GLY A 155 -17.80 -0.79 -7.41
N SER A 156 -17.08 -1.08 -8.49
CA SER A 156 -15.61 -1.12 -8.48
C SER A 156 -14.94 0.23 -8.23
N ASP A 157 -15.64 1.35 -8.14
CA ASP A 157 -15.03 2.62 -7.69
C ASP A 157 -14.45 2.50 -6.26
N PHE A 158 -14.98 1.58 -5.44
CA PHE A 158 -14.44 1.24 -4.12
C PHE A 158 -13.20 0.30 -4.17
N ASP A 159 -12.78 -0.18 -5.35
CA ASP A 159 -11.55 -0.96 -5.55
C ASP A 159 -10.26 -0.10 -5.62
N GLY A 160 -10.35 1.16 -5.19
CA GLY A 160 -9.19 2.02 -5.00
C GLY A 160 -8.47 2.43 -6.30
N VAL A 161 -7.16 2.21 -6.31
CA VAL A 161 -6.31 2.32 -7.51
C VAL A 161 -6.36 0.99 -8.27
N GLN A 162 -7.09 1.00 -9.38
CA GLN A 162 -7.42 -0.18 -10.16
C GLN A 162 -6.34 -0.60 -11.14
N CYS A 163 -6.39 -1.89 -11.54
CA CYS A 163 -5.57 -2.45 -12.60
C CYS A 163 -5.67 -1.62 -13.89
N ASP A 164 -6.88 -1.26 -14.33
CA ASP A 164 -7.07 -0.57 -15.62
C ASP A 164 -6.68 0.92 -15.59
N THR A 165 -6.67 1.56 -14.41
CA THR A 165 -6.08 2.90 -14.25
C THR A 165 -4.59 2.84 -14.57
N CYS A 166 -3.84 2.03 -13.80
CA CYS A 166 -2.39 1.90 -13.96
C CYS A 166 -2.00 1.41 -15.36
N HIS A 167 -2.61 0.32 -15.82
CA HIS A 167 -2.29 -0.28 -17.12
C HIS A 167 -2.82 0.50 -18.33
N ARG A 168 -3.42 1.68 -18.16
CA ARG A 168 -3.69 2.61 -19.27
C ARG A 168 -2.95 3.94 -19.15
N MET A 169 -2.07 4.09 -18.15
CA MET A 169 -1.28 5.31 -17.99
C MET A 169 -0.33 5.56 -19.17
N VAL A 170 -0.48 6.75 -19.76
CA VAL A 170 0.41 7.34 -20.75
C VAL A 170 1.55 8.02 -20.02
N ASP A 171 2.73 8.09 -20.65
CA ASP A 171 3.84 8.88 -20.13
C ASP A 171 3.67 10.35 -20.55
N PRO A 172 3.41 11.30 -19.64
CA PRO A 172 3.28 12.73 -20.00
C PRO A 172 4.58 13.38 -20.48
N PHE A 173 5.70 12.64 -20.51
CA PHE A 173 7.00 13.09 -21.03
C PHE A 173 7.60 12.08 -22.02
N PHE A 174 6.76 11.33 -22.75
CA PHE A 174 7.18 10.26 -23.67
C PHE A 174 8.28 10.68 -24.67
N GLU A 175 8.33 11.94 -25.10
CA GLU A 175 9.39 12.49 -25.95
C GLU A 175 10.75 12.55 -25.23
N ALA A 176 10.79 13.01 -23.98
CA ALA A 176 12.02 13.04 -23.17
C ALA A 176 12.48 11.63 -22.79
N THR A 177 11.54 10.73 -22.53
CA THR A 177 11.79 9.30 -22.37
C THR A 177 12.39 8.74 -23.67
N ALA A 178 11.74 8.90 -24.83
CA ALA A 178 12.23 8.38 -26.11
C ALA A 178 13.58 8.97 -26.58
N ALA A 179 13.88 10.23 -26.23
CA ALA A 179 15.17 10.87 -26.47
C ALA A 179 16.28 10.36 -25.52
N GLY A 180 15.93 9.59 -24.48
CA GLY A 180 16.86 9.12 -23.45
C GLY A 180 17.36 10.23 -22.52
N THR A 181 16.64 11.35 -22.41
CA THR A 181 17.03 12.49 -21.55
C THR A 181 16.47 12.38 -20.13
N ARG A 182 15.44 11.54 -19.91
CA ARG A 182 14.74 11.41 -18.63
C ARG A 182 15.38 10.39 -17.68
N GLU A 183 15.62 9.15 -18.13
CA GLU A 183 16.33 8.11 -17.35
C GLU A 183 17.74 7.79 -17.87
N GLY A 184 18.04 8.20 -19.11
CA GLY A 184 19.27 7.87 -19.84
C GLY A 184 19.01 6.99 -21.06
N SER A 185 19.92 7.03 -22.04
CA SER A 185 19.80 6.31 -23.32
C SER A 185 20.39 4.89 -23.32
N ASP A 186 20.53 4.25 -22.16
CA ASP A 186 21.04 2.88 -22.03
C ASP A 186 19.89 1.86 -22.08
N TRP A 187 19.33 1.67 -23.27
CA TRP A 187 18.20 0.76 -23.53
C TRP A 187 18.46 -0.68 -23.06
N VAL A 188 19.66 -1.20 -23.33
CA VAL A 188 20.05 -2.58 -23.00
C VAL A 188 20.34 -2.75 -21.51
N GLY A 189 21.00 -1.76 -20.88
CA GLY A 189 21.39 -1.83 -19.47
C GLY A 189 20.27 -1.49 -18.50
N TYR A 190 19.63 -0.32 -18.65
CA TYR A 190 18.65 0.19 -17.66
C TYR A 190 17.29 -0.50 -17.77
N TRP A 191 16.81 -0.73 -19.00
CA TRP A 191 15.46 -1.24 -19.28
C TRP A 191 15.39 -2.75 -19.50
N ASP A 192 16.55 -3.41 -19.52
CA ASP A 192 16.73 -4.82 -19.85
C ASP A 192 16.12 -5.18 -21.22
N GLU A 193 16.53 -4.50 -22.28
CA GLU A 193 16.10 -4.79 -23.65
C GLU A 193 17.19 -5.58 -24.40
N SER A 194 16.87 -6.76 -24.92
CA SER A 194 17.82 -7.54 -25.72
C SER A 194 17.84 -7.13 -27.20
N GLY A 195 16.70 -6.68 -27.75
CA GLY A 195 16.51 -6.44 -29.18
C GLY A 195 16.65 -7.70 -30.05
N GLN A 196 16.52 -8.89 -29.46
CA GLN A 196 16.69 -10.18 -30.14
C GLN A 196 15.38 -10.96 -30.30
N GLY A 197 14.33 -10.63 -29.54
CA GLY A 197 13.07 -11.34 -29.56
C GLY A 197 12.23 -11.08 -30.83
N ALA A 198 11.17 -11.88 -31.00
CA ALA A 198 10.23 -11.75 -32.12
C ALA A 198 9.54 -10.37 -32.21
N THR A 199 9.42 -9.67 -31.08
CA THR A 199 8.93 -8.28 -30.97
C THR A 199 10.04 -7.40 -30.34
N PRO A 200 10.93 -6.79 -31.14
CA PRO A 200 12.03 -5.99 -30.61
C PRO A 200 11.54 -4.75 -29.85
N SER A 201 12.08 -4.51 -28.64
CA SER A 201 11.59 -3.49 -27.71
C SER A 201 11.46 -2.10 -28.32
N GLN A 202 12.47 -1.63 -29.07
CA GLN A 202 12.42 -0.31 -29.69
C GLN A 202 11.25 -0.17 -30.69
N THR A 203 10.95 -1.22 -31.47
CA THR A 203 9.83 -1.21 -32.42
C THR A 203 8.48 -1.13 -31.70
N ALA A 204 8.35 -1.78 -30.54
CA ALA A 204 7.14 -1.71 -29.72
C ALA A 204 7.04 -0.37 -28.95
N ALA A 205 8.17 0.21 -28.55
CA ALA A 205 8.23 1.54 -27.94
C ALA A 205 7.85 2.65 -28.95
N ASP A 206 8.31 2.56 -30.21
CA ASP A 206 7.94 3.49 -31.28
C ASP A 206 6.43 3.44 -31.61
N GLN A 207 5.82 2.24 -31.55
CA GLN A 207 4.37 2.08 -31.68
C GLN A 207 3.62 2.71 -30.50
N THR A 208 4.10 2.48 -29.27
CA THR A 208 3.49 3.04 -28.05
C THR A 208 3.57 4.56 -28.05
N ARG A 209 4.74 5.14 -28.38
CA ARG A 209 4.92 6.59 -28.57
C ARG A 209 3.96 7.20 -29.59
N THR A 210 3.62 6.46 -30.66
CA THR A 210 2.64 6.92 -31.66
C THR A 210 1.21 6.99 -31.07
N ARG A 211 0.88 6.17 -30.07
CA ARG A 211 -0.36 6.29 -29.29
C ARG A 211 -0.28 7.39 -28.25
N ASP A 212 0.90 7.60 -27.66
CA ASP A 212 1.10 8.61 -26.60
C ASP A 212 0.86 10.03 -27.15
N ILE A 213 1.33 10.32 -28.37
CA ILE A 213 0.97 11.53 -29.13
C ILE A 213 -0.55 11.69 -29.21
N ALA A 214 -1.24 10.69 -29.77
CA ALA A 214 -2.70 10.73 -29.95
C ALA A 214 -3.51 10.76 -28.64
N ALA A 215 -2.88 10.47 -27.49
CA ALA A 215 -3.50 10.57 -26.17
C ALA A 215 -3.21 11.89 -25.45
N VAL A 216 -2.28 12.71 -25.93
CA VAL A 216 -2.01 14.07 -25.42
C VAL A 216 -2.51 15.19 -26.33
N ASP A 217 -2.70 14.93 -27.63
CA ASP A 217 -3.15 15.93 -28.62
C ASP A 217 -4.49 16.59 -28.27
N ASP A 218 -5.42 15.86 -27.62
CA ASP A 218 -6.73 16.35 -27.18
C ASP A 218 -6.73 16.97 -25.76
N LEU A 219 -5.58 17.06 -25.07
CA LEU A 219 -5.48 17.61 -23.71
C LEU A 219 -5.30 19.13 -23.72
N THR A 220 -6.12 19.83 -22.95
CA THR A 220 -6.08 21.28 -22.75
C THR A 220 -5.73 21.67 -21.31
N LEU A 221 -5.25 22.89 -21.15
CA LEU A 221 -5.16 23.61 -19.88
C LEU A 221 -6.54 24.19 -19.52
N PHE A 222 -6.70 24.68 -18.28
CA PHE A 222 -7.95 25.26 -17.79
C PHE A 222 -8.50 26.39 -18.67
N ASN A 223 -7.62 27.19 -19.29
CA ASN A 223 -7.99 28.25 -20.22
C ASN A 223 -8.39 27.76 -21.64
N GLY A 224 -8.36 26.45 -21.90
CA GLY A 224 -8.72 25.85 -23.19
C GLY A 224 -7.61 25.83 -24.24
N GLU A 225 -6.41 26.36 -23.95
CA GLU A 225 -5.25 26.22 -24.83
C GLU A 225 -4.62 24.81 -24.69
N PRO A 226 -3.90 24.29 -25.71
CA PRO A 226 -3.28 22.96 -25.66
C PRO A 226 -2.30 22.80 -24.49
N ALA A 227 -2.39 21.66 -23.79
CA ALA A 227 -1.46 21.32 -22.70
C ALA A 227 -0.07 20.91 -23.20
N TYR A 228 0.07 20.62 -24.50
CA TYR A 228 1.31 20.18 -25.16
C TYR A 228 1.62 21.07 -26.36
N ASP A 229 2.91 21.26 -26.64
CA ASP A 229 3.39 22.08 -27.74
C ASP A 229 3.49 21.30 -29.08
N ALA A 230 3.89 22.00 -30.15
CA ALA A 230 4.05 21.39 -31.48
C ALA A 230 5.24 20.40 -31.61
N THR A 231 5.90 20.04 -30.51
CA THR A 231 6.87 18.94 -30.40
C THR A 231 6.35 17.79 -29.54
N HIS A 232 5.13 17.91 -28.98
CA HIS A 232 4.50 17.05 -27.98
C HIS A 232 5.27 17.01 -26.64
N ALA A 233 5.95 18.10 -26.29
CA ALA A 233 6.39 18.36 -24.93
C ALA A 233 5.31 19.16 -24.17
N PRO A 234 5.17 19.03 -22.84
CA PRO A 234 4.26 19.88 -22.07
C PRO A 234 4.52 21.37 -22.30
N ALA A 235 3.45 22.15 -22.50
CA ALA A 235 3.54 23.54 -22.95
C ALA A 235 4.26 24.48 -21.95
N GLN A 236 4.35 24.10 -20.68
CA GLN A 236 5.03 24.86 -19.63
C GLN A 236 6.36 24.19 -19.27
N ALA A 237 7.48 24.79 -19.69
CA ALA A 237 8.81 24.19 -19.56
C ALA A 237 9.33 23.97 -18.12
N SER A 238 8.63 24.49 -17.11
CA SER A 238 8.88 24.22 -15.68
C SER A 238 8.02 23.10 -15.09
N TYR A 239 6.96 22.67 -15.78
CA TYR A 239 6.29 21.41 -15.52
C TYR A 239 7.17 20.28 -16.10
N THR A 240 7.85 19.57 -15.20
CA THR A 240 8.95 18.65 -15.53
C THR A 240 8.76 17.25 -14.93
N GLU A 241 7.83 17.12 -13.99
CA GLU A 241 7.45 15.87 -13.33
C GLU A 241 5.95 15.94 -13.02
N ASN A 242 5.24 14.86 -13.31
CA ASN A 242 3.82 14.72 -13.01
C ASN A 242 3.64 14.04 -11.65
N ALA A 243 2.78 14.58 -10.79
CA ALA A 243 2.55 14.09 -9.44
C ALA A 243 1.19 14.50 -8.85
N SER A 244 0.87 14.07 -7.62
CA SER A 244 -0.34 14.49 -6.90
C SER A 244 -1.67 14.24 -7.64
N GLY A 245 -1.75 13.17 -8.43
CA GLY A 245 -2.92 12.83 -9.26
C GLY A 245 -2.86 13.34 -10.70
N GLN A 246 -1.74 13.93 -11.13
CA GLN A 246 -1.48 14.36 -12.52
C GLN A 246 -1.16 13.15 -13.42
N TYR A 247 -2.11 12.25 -13.62
CA TYR A 247 -1.98 11.12 -14.54
C TYR A 247 -2.64 11.42 -15.90
N VAL A 248 -2.08 10.87 -16.98
CA VAL A 248 -2.72 10.81 -18.30
C VAL A 248 -3.09 9.35 -18.58
N VAL A 249 -4.31 9.09 -19.05
CA VAL A 249 -4.83 7.73 -19.24
C VAL A 249 -5.40 7.56 -20.64
N SER A 250 -5.03 6.46 -21.32
CA SER A 250 -5.45 6.20 -22.70
C SER A 250 -6.95 5.96 -22.80
N ALA A 251 -7.61 6.65 -23.73
CA ALA A 251 -9.00 6.39 -24.10
C ALA A 251 -9.18 5.02 -24.79
N ASP A 252 -8.13 4.42 -25.36
CA ASP A 252 -8.19 3.06 -25.92
C ASP A 252 -7.97 1.97 -24.85
N ASN A 253 -8.63 0.82 -25.05
CA ASN A 253 -8.61 -0.28 -24.09
C ASN A 253 -7.38 -1.20 -24.22
N ARG A 254 -6.21 -0.63 -24.52
CA ARG A 254 -4.96 -1.38 -24.67
C ARG A 254 -4.13 -1.28 -23.41
N LYS A 255 -3.78 -2.44 -22.85
CA LYS A 255 -3.05 -2.51 -21.59
C LYS A 255 -1.58 -2.24 -21.84
N ARG A 256 -0.97 -1.45 -20.98
CA ARG A 256 0.42 -0.98 -21.08
C ARG A 256 1.25 -1.72 -20.05
N GLY A 257 2.46 -2.13 -20.43
CA GLY A 257 3.26 -2.99 -19.57
C GLY A 257 4.76 -3.00 -19.84
N PRO A 258 5.54 -3.55 -18.90
CA PRO A 258 7.00 -3.49 -18.89
C PRO A 258 7.70 -4.51 -19.82
N TYR A 259 6.94 -5.22 -20.67
CA TYR A 259 7.46 -6.27 -21.57
C TYR A 259 6.95 -6.11 -23.02
N ALA A 260 7.85 -6.19 -24.00
CA ALA A 260 7.53 -6.17 -25.44
C ALA A 260 7.17 -7.55 -25.99
N ASP A 261 7.56 -8.63 -25.28
CA ASP A 261 7.21 -10.02 -25.57
C ASP A 261 6.00 -10.52 -24.75
N ALA A 262 5.12 -9.60 -24.32
CA ALA A 262 3.88 -9.94 -23.65
C ALA A 262 2.90 -10.65 -24.62
N ILE A 263 2.45 -11.84 -24.22
CA ILE A 263 1.32 -12.55 -24.82
C ILE A 263 0.12 -12.32 -23.89
N ALA A 264 -1.05 -12.09 -24.47
CA ALA A 264 -2.30 -11.85 -23.74
C ALA A 264 -3.51 -12.04 -24.68
N PRO A 265 -4.72 -12.33 -24.13
CA PRO A 265 -5.97 -12.36 -24.90
C PRO A 265 -6.51 -10.96 -25.28
N HIS A 266 -5.92 -9.88 -24.74
CA HIS A 266 -6.28 -8.49 -25.01
C HIS A 266 -5.13 -7.71 -25.69
N GLY A 267 -5.41 -6.49 -26.14
CA GLY A 267 -4.38 -5.62 -26.70
C GLY A 267 -3.34 -5.22 -25.65
N VAL A 268 -2.05 -5.33 -26.00
CA VAL A 268 -0.91 -4.92 -25.17
C VAL A 268 0.04 -3.98 -25.93
N ASP A 269 0.55 -2.95 -25.24
CA ASP A 269 1.56 -1.99 -25.74
C ASP A 269 2.77 -1.93 -24.79
N TYR A 270 3.99 -1.89 -25.34
CA TYR A 270 5.22 -1.87 -24.56
C TYR A 270 5.53 -0.47 -24.00
N SER A 271 5.33 -0.30 -22.70
CA SER A 271 5.54 0.97 -22.02
C SER A 271 6.80 0.94 -21.18
N ARG A 272 7.86 1.59 -21.68
CA ARG A 272 9.05 1.93 -20.88
C ARG A 272 8.66 2.66 -19.60
N TYR A 273 7.67 3.55 -19.65
CA TYR A 273 7.19 4.27 -18.48
C TYR A 273 6.77 3.37 -17.31
N HIS A 274 6.21 2.18 -17.55
CA HIS A 274 5.87 1.22 -16.47
C HIS A 274 7.11 0.63 -15.77
N LYS A 275 8.29 0.67 -16.41
CA LYS A 275 9.62 0.36 -15.81
C LYS A 275 10.32 1.60 -15.22
N SER A 276 9.79 2.81 -15.44
CA SER A 276 10.43 4.06 -15.05
C SER A 276 10.21 4.36 -13.57
N LYS A 277 11.21 4.98 -12.92
CA LYS A 277 11.05 5.59 -11.60
C LYS A 277 9.96 6.67 -11.57
N PHE A 278 9.73 7.35 -12.69
CA PHE A 278 8.70 8.38 -12.84
C PHE A 278 7.28 7.82 -13.01
N PHE A 279 7.08 6.50 -12.96
CA PHE A 279 5.73 5.93 -12.96
C PHE A 279 4.98 6.30 -11.67
N CYS A 280 5.59 6.00 -10.53
CA CYS A 280 5.02 6.22 -9.21
C CYS A 280 4.91 7.71 -8.82
N SER A 281 5.68 8.60 -9.46
CA SER A 281 5.63 10.04 -9.16
C SER A 281 4.23 10.61 -9.32
N SER A 282 3.49 10.12 -10.33
CA SER A 282 2.11 10.48 -10.67
C SER A 282 1.17 10.62 -9.47
N CYS A 283 1.37 9.80 -8.44
CA CYS A 283 0.67 9.89 -7.16
C CYS A 283 1.58 10.40 -6.03
N HIS A 284 2.80 9.86 -5.92
CA HIS A 284 3.64 9.92 -4.71
C HIS A 284 4.46 11.20 -4.51
N ASP A 285 3.86 12.37 -4.74
CA ASP A 285 4.36 13.69 -4.32
C ASP A 285 3.15 14.62 -4.02
N VAL A 286 2.23 14.12 -3.17
CA VAL A 286 0.93 14.75 -2.89
C VAL A 286 1.07 16.18 -2.34
N SER A 287 0.42 17.11 -3.01
CA SER A 287 0.57 18.55 -2.80
C SER A 287 -0.80 19.24 -2.78
N ASN A 288 -0.85 20.49 -2.31
CA ASN A 288 -2.10 21.24 -2.14
C ASN A 288 -2.34 22.21 -3.33
N PRO A 289 -3.09 21.81 -4.39
CA PRO A 289 -3.43 22.68 -5.50
C PRO A 289 -4.36 23.84 -5.08
N ALA A 290 -5.27 23.64 -4.12
CA ALA A 290 -6.23 24.66 -3.71
C ALA A 290 -5.55 25.92 -3.15
N LEU A 291 -4.47 25.76 -2.38
CA LEU A 291 -3.62 26.87 -1.95
C LEU A 291 -2.70 27.39 -3.06
N ALA A 292 -2.17 26.51 -3.93
CA ALA A 292 -1.34 26.95 -5.06
C ALA A 292 -2.11 27.86 -6.04
N ASN A 293 -3.38 27.53 -6.29
CA ASN A 293 -4.26 28.21 -7.23
C ASN A 293 -5.20 29.24 -6.58
N GLN A 294 -5.10 29.48 -5.26
CA GLN A 294 -6.01 30.38 -4.51
C GLN A 294 -6.17 31.77 -5.15
N ALA A 295 -5.12 32.33 -5.75
CA ALA A 295 -5.15 33.64 -6.42
C ALA A 295 -5.99 33.67 -7.72
N PHE A 296 -6.44 32.50 -8.18
CA PHE A 296 -7.18 32.26 -9.42
C PHE A 296 -8.56 31.61 -9.15
N ALA A 297 -9.06 31.66 -7.92
CA ALA A 297 -10.33 31.02 -7.51
C ALA A 297 -11.57 31.42 -8.33
N ASP A 298 -11.53 32.60 -8.97
CA ASP A 298 -12.58 33.17 -9.82
C ASP A 298 -12.26 33.06 -11.33
N ALA A 299 -11.23 32.31 -11.73
CA ALA A 299 -10.88 32.10 -13.13
C ALA A 299 -12.00 31.33 -13.87
N THR A 300 -12.18 31.62 -15.17
CA THR A 300 -13.23 31.00 -15.99
C THR A 300 -12.61 29.94 -16.92
N PRO A 301 -13.18 28.72 -17.01
CA PRO A 301 -12.73 27.73 -17.99
C PRO A 301 -12.80 28.28 -19.42
N GLY A 302 -11.82 27.94 -20.25
CA GLY A 302 -11.82 28.33 -21.67
C GLY A 302 -11.56 29.82 -21.96
N ASP A 303 -10.99 30.59 -21.02
CA ASP A 303 -10.77 32.05 -21.21
C ASP A 303 -9.64 32.43 -22.19
N GLY A 304 -8.86 31.45 -22.68
CA GLY A 304 -7.73 31.62 -23.61
C GLY A 304 -6.51 32.36 -23.04
N THR A 305 -6.43 32.61 -21.72
CA THR A 305 -5.36 33.44 -21.12
C THR A 305 -4.84 32.98 -19.75
N THR A 306 -5.66 32.41 -18.88
CA THR A 306 -5.32 32.11 -17.48
C THR A 306 -4.73 30.71 -17.31
N VAL A 307 -3.39 30.61 -17.27
CA VAL A 307 -2.69 29.36 -16.94
C VAL A 307 -2.49 29.26 -15.42
N LEU A 308 -2.94 28.17 -14.81
CA LEU A 308 -2.91 27.99 -13.36
C LEU A 308 -1.49 27.67 -12.84
N PRO A 309 -1.13 28.03 -11.59
CA PRO A 309 0.14 27.64 -10.98
C PRO A 309 0.42 26.12 -10.99
N THR A 310 -0.61 25.28 -10.79
CA THR A 310 -0.55 23.81 -10.93
C THR A 310 -0.21 23.33 -12.33
N GLU A 311 -0.44 24.15 -13.35
CA GLU A 311 -0.16 23.84 -14.76
C GLU A 311 1.22 24.33 -15.19
N GLN A 312 1.78 25.31 -14.48
CA GLN A 312 3.10 25.87 -14.77
C GLN A 312 4.25 25.12 -14.09
N GLN A 313 4.00 24.44 -12.96
CA GLN A 313 5.04 23.86 -12.11
C GLN A 313 4.71 22.41 -11.73
N SER A 314 5.73 21.54 -11.64
CA SER A 314 5.61 20.21 -11.04
C SER A 314 5.09 20.29 -9.60
N ALA A 315 4.33 19.30 -9.13
CA ALA A 315 3.69 19.36 -7.81
C ALA A 315 4.67 19.57 -6.64
N SER A 316 5.91 19.09 -6.78
CA SER A 316 7.01 19.26 -5.84
C SER A 316 7.37 20.73 -5.51
N ALA A 317 6.97 21.69 -6.34
CA ALA A 317 7.28 23.12 -6.19
C ALA A 317 6.41 23.87 -5.17
N TYR A 318 5.13 23.50 -5.01
CA TYR A 318 4.19 24.10 -4.05
C TYR A 318 4.03 23.24 -2.79
N HIS A 319 3.20 23.66 -1.82
CA HIS A 319 3.18 23.03 -0.49
C HIS A 319 2.78 21.55 -0.56
N GLY A 320 3.63 20.72 0.04
CA GLY A 320 3.55 19.26 0.00
C GLY A 320 3.23 18.63 1.34
N VAL A 321 2.25 17.74 1.33
CA VAL A 321 1.94 16.85 2.46
C VAL A 321 2.76 15.57 2.33
N GLU A 322 2.77 14.93 1.15
CA GLU A 322 3.65 13.80 0.86
C GLU A 322 4.81 14.22 -0.05
N ARG A 323 6.02 13.72 0.23
CA ARG A 323 7.22 13.95 -0.61
C ARG A 323 7.99 12.67 -0.97
N THR A 324 7.31 11.52 -1.02
CA THR A 324 7.93 10.19 -1.21
C THR A 324 8.82 10.11 -2.46
N PHE A 325 8.31 10.54 -3.62
CA PHE A 325 9.07 10.52 -4.87
C PHE A 325 10.17 11.58 -4.87
N SER A 326 9.91 12.75 -4.31
CA SER A 326 10.93 13.78 -4.11
C SER A 326 12.10 13.31 -3.23
N GLU A 327 11.80 12.65 -2.13
CA GLU A 327 12.79 12.05 -1.22
C GLU A 327 13.59 10.94 -1.93
N PHE A 328 12.92 10.11 -2.74
CA PHE A 328 13.57 9.11 -3.58
C PHE A 328 14.52 9.72 -4.62
N MET A 329 14.07 10.74 -5.36
CA MET A 329 14.86 11.40 -6.41
C MET A 329 16.10 12.13 -5.85
N LEU A 330 16.05 12.57 -4.59
CA LEU A 330 17.18 13.18 -3.89
C LEU A 330 18.22 12.18 -3.38
N SER A 331 17.93 10.88 -3.36
CA SER A 331 18.85 9.81 -2.95
C SER A 331 19.85 9.39 -4.04
N ASP A 332 20.82 8.55 -3.69
CA ASP A 332 21.66 7.79 -4.64
C ASP A 332 20.80 6.99 -5.65
N TYR A 333 19.70 6.39 -5.19
CA TYR A 333 18.83 5.55 -6.01
C TYR A 333 18.07 6.36 -7.07
N GLY A 334 17.86 7.65 -6.83
CA GLY A 334 17.29 8.60 -7.78
C GLY A 334 18.20 8.94 -8.97
N LEU A 335 19.50 8.60 -8.94
CA LEU A 335 20.47 8.92 -9.99
C LEU A 335 20.33 8.00 -11.23
N PRO A 336 20.87 8.40 -12.40
CA PRO A 336 20.92 7.53 -13.58
C PRO A 336 21.68 6.22 -13.29
N GLY A 337 21.05 5.08 -13.58
CA GLY A 337 21.56 3.74 -13.24
C GLY A 337 21.29 3.29 -11.79
N GLY A 338 20.89 4.19 -10.89
CA GLY A 338 20.63 3.91 -9.48
C GLY A 338 21.86 3.46 -8.70
N ALA A 339 21.62 2.75 -7.59
CA ALA A 339 22.68 2.36 -6.67
C ALA A 339 22.37 1.05 -5.91
N PRO A 340 23.39 0.33 -5.41
CA PRO A 340 23.16 -0.89 -4.62
C PRO A 340 22.45 -0.58 -3.30
N GLY A 341 21.53 -1.44 -2.86
CA GLY A 341 20.88 -1.34 -1.55
C GLY A 341 21.81 -1.73 -0.38
N SER A 342 21.26 -1.77 0.83
CA SER A 342 21.98 -2.14 2.07
C SER A 342 21.11 -3.02 2.97
N GLY A 343 21.71 -3.68 3.97
CA GLY A 343 20.99 -4.63 4.84
C GLY A 343 20.39 -5.79 4.03
N THR A 344 19.09 -6.02 4.19
CA THR A 344 18.33 -7.01 3.39
C THR A 344 18.26 -6.65 1.90
N PHE A 345 18.40 -5.38 1.55
CA PHE A 345 18.40 -4.90 0.16
C PHE A 345 19.80 -4.89 -0.49
N ALA A 346 20.83 -5.44 0.18
CA ALA A 346 22.17 -5.54 -0.39
C ALA A 346 22.21 -6.45 -1.63
N PRO A 347 23.02 -6.17 -2.67
CA PRO A 347 23.07 -6.91 -3.95
C PRO A 347 23.29 -8.44 -3.89
N GLY A 348 23.78 -8.97 -2.77
CA GLY A 348 23.93 -10.42 -2.56
C GLY A 348 22.67 -11.12 -2.02
N ASN A 349 21.75 -10.33 -1.43
CA ASN A 349 20.51 -10.78 -0.79
C ASN A 349 19.28 -10.39 -1.62
N PHE A 350 19.39 -9.31 -2.38
CA PHE A 350 18.32 -8.70 -3.17
C PHE A 350 18.70 -8.71 -4.65
N VAL A 351 17.76 -9.13 -5.50
CA VAL A 351 17.97 -9.30 -6.95
C VAL A 351 16.99 -8.40 -7.69
N THR A 352 17.48 -7.68 -8.69
CA THR A 352 16.68 -6.83 -9.58
C THR A 352 17.10 -7.11 -11.04
N SER A 353 16.30 -6.70 -12.02
CA SER A 353 16.69 -6.80 -13.43
C SER A 353 17.84 -5.85 -13.83
N ARG A 354 18.30 -4.96 -12.91
CA ARG A 354 19.29 -3.92 -13.18
C ARG A 354 20.74 -4.45 -13.05
N PRO A 355 21.71 -3.86 -13.78
CA PRO A 355 23.12 -4.24 -13.68
C PRO A 355 23.63 -4.19 -12.23
N GLY A 356 24.16 -5.31 -11.75
CA GLY A 356 24.72 -5.42 -10.39
C GLY A 356 23.69 -5.41 -9.26
N ASN A 357 22.42 -5.73 -9.54
CA ASN A 357 21.30 -5.67 -8.59
C ASN A 357 21.13 -4.28 -7.94
N ALA A 358 21.31 -3.24 -8.74
CA ALA A 358 21.03 -1.86 -8.32
C ALA A 358 19.53 -1.63 -8.13
N ILE A 359 19.20 -0.67 -7.26
CA ILE A 359 17.86 -0.09 -7.08
C ILE A 359 17.87 1.29 -7.75
N ALA A 360 16.92 1.54 -8.63
CA ALA A 360 16.75 2.80 -9.36
C ALA A 360 15.29 3.23 -9.59
N ALA A 361 14.30 2.47 -9.10
CA ALA A 361 12.88 2.84 -9.10
C ALA A 361 12.13 2.26 -7.88
N CYS A 362 11.00 2.87 -7.51
CA CYS A 362 10.15 2.41 -6.40
C CYS A 362 9.66 0.96 -6.59
N GLN A 363 9.37 0.59 -7.85
CA GLN A 363 8.96 -0.75 -8.26
C GLN A 363 10.01 -1.82 -7.94
N ASP A 364 11.30 -1.49 -7.82
CA ASP A 364 12.32 -2.49 -7.49
C ASP A 364 12.07 -3.10 -6.09
N CYS A 365 11.52 -2.31 -5.15
CA CYS A 365 11.20 -2.72 -3.78
C CYS A 365 9.71 -3.03 -3.55
N HIS A 366 8.81 -2.28 -4.19
CA HIS A 366 7.34 -2.43 -4.01
C HIS A 366 6.65 -3.25 -5.09
N MET A 367 7.37 -3.62 -6.15
CA MET A 367 6.90 -4.60 -7.15
C MET A 367 7.96 -5.69 -7.40
N PRO A 368 8.44 -6.38 -6.33
CA PRO A 368 9.62 -7.24 -6.41
C PRO A 368 9.43 -8.38 -7.42
N GLN A 369 10.46 -8.60 -8.23
CA GLN A 369 10.41 -9.53 -9.35
C GLN A 369 10.53 -11.00 -8.88
N ARG A 370 9.71 -11.87 -9.47
CA ARG A 370 9.69 -13.33 -9.27
C ARG A 370 9.87 -14.08 -10.58
N THR A 371 10.21 -15.37 -10.46
CA THR A 371 10.20 -16.27 -11.61
C THR A 371 8.81 -16.86 -11.78
N GLY A 372 8.12 -16.57 -12.89
CA GLY A 372 6.75 -17.06 -13.12
C GLY A 372 6.03 -16.43 -14.33
N PRO A 373 4.82 -16.90 -14.65
CA PRO A 373 3.96 -16.29 -15.66
C PRO A 373 3.33 -14.99 -15.14
N GLY A 374 2.87 -14.13 -16.05
CA GLY A 374 2.10 -12.93 -15.70
C GLY A 374 0.58 -13.14 -15.65
N CYS A 375 0.08 -14.29 -16.14
CA CYS A 375 -1.32 -14.62 -16.32
C CYS A 375 -1.48 -16.14 -16.38
N ASP A 376 -2.61 -16.68 -15.91
CA ASP A 376 -3.00 -18.08 -16.12
C ASP A 376 -3.59 -18.27 -17.53
N GLU A 377 -2.72 -18.41 -18.52
CA GLU A 377 -3.07 -18.73 -19.91
C GLU A 377 -2.36 -20.01 -20.39
N PHE A 378 -2.83 -20.58 -21.51
CA PHE A 378 -2.23 -21.81 -22.04
C PHE A 378 -0.85 -21.54 -22.67
N ASN A 379 0.20 -22.11 -22.05
CA ASN A 379 1.61 -21.93 -22.42
C ASN A 379 2.07 -20.44 -22.33
N PRO A 380 2.09 -19.87 -21.10
CA PRO A 380 2.50 -18.48 -20.88
C PRO A 380 4.03 -18.35 -20.92
N THR A 381 4.55 -17.18 -21.30
CA THR A 381 5.99 -16.89 -21.19
C THR A 381 6.41 -16.77 -19.73
N ILE A 382 7.18 -17.73 -19.21
CA ILE A 382 7.70 -17.70 -17.84
C ILE A 382 8.83 -16.68 -17.75
N ARG A 383 8.62 -15.59 -16.99
CA ARG A 383 9.60 -14.52 -16.83
C ARG A 383 10.52 -14.77 -15.64
N PRO A 384 11.82 -14.46 -15.70
CA PRO A 384 12.56 -14.00 -16.87
C PRO A 384 12.97 -15.15 -17.83
N THR A 385 12.85 -16.42 -17.40
CA THR A 385 13.47 -17.61 -18.02
C THR A 385 13.26 -17.76 -19.53
N ASP A 386 12.04 -17.53 -20.01
CA ASP A 386 11.62 -17.71 -21.41
C ASP A 386 11.47 -16.36 -22.15
N SER A 387 11.81 -15.24 -21.52
CA SER A 387 11.74 -13.91 -22.13
C SER A 387 12.99 -13.64 -22.96
N GLU A 388 12.89 -13.83 -24.28
CA GLU A 388 13.98 -13.50 -25.21
C GLU A 388 14.31 -12.01 -25.22
N GLU A 389 13.31 -11.15 -24.98
CA GLU A 389 13.44 -9.70 -25.11
C GLU A 389 13.79 -9.00 -23.79
N HIS A 390 13.39 -9.56 -22.64
CA HIS A 390 13.69 -9.05 -21.29
C HIS A 390 14.30 -10.15 -20.37
N PRO A 391 15.51 -10.64 -20.69
CA PRO A 391 16.09 -11.85 -20.11
C PRO A 391 16.53 -11.74 -18.63
N LYS A 392 16.32 -10.61 -17.96
CA LYS A 392 16.49 -10.41 -16.51
C LYS A 392 15.21 -9.94 -15.81
N GLY A 393 14.18 -9.52 -16.55
CA GLY A 393 12.92 -9.01 -16.00
C GLY A 393 11.97 -10.12 -15.54
N GLY A 394 12.00 -10.45 -14.25
CA GLY A 394 11.01 -11.35 -13.63
C GLY A 394 9.65 -10.69 -13.42
N GLN A 395 8.59 -11.48 -13.27
CA GLN A 395 7.22 -11.01 -13.06
C GLN A 395 7.10 -10.17 -11.78
N GLY A 396 6.52 -8.97 -11.87
CA GLY A 396 6.35 -8.08 -10.73
C GLY A 396 5.17 -8.47 -9.84
N VAL A 397 5.47 -8.92 -8.61
CA VAL A 397 4.46 -9.14 -7.55
C VAL A 397 4.01 -7.79 -7.03
N HIS A 398 2.71 -7.52 -6.94
CA HIS A 398 2.18 -6.19 -6.62
C HIS A 398 2.12 -5.94 -5.10
N ASP A 399 3.28 -5.88 -4.43
CA ASP A 399 3.41 -5.61 -2.99
C ASP A 399 3.25 -4.11 -2.64
N LEU A 400 2.09 -3.57 -3.03
CA LEU A 400 1.69 -2.17 -2.89
C LEU A 400 1.12 -1.88 -1.47
N THR A 401 1.67 -2.56 -0.46
CA THR A 401 1.20 -2.58 0.93
C THR A 401 1.73 -1.41 1.76
N GLY A 402 2.99 -1.02 1.52
CA GLY A 402 3.67 0.03 2.29
C GLY A 402 3.84 -0.35 3.76
N GLY A 403 3.81 0.65 4.65
CA GLY A 403 3.93 0.45 6.10
C GLY A 403 2.61 0.21 6.84
N ASN A 404 1.46 0.21 6.16
CA ASN A 404 0.15 0.14 6.83
C ASN A 404 -0.30 -1.32 7.03
N ALA A 405 0.10 -1.92 8.16
CA ALA A 405 -0.42 -3.23 8.56
C ALA A 405 -1.85 -3.15 9.17
N PHE A 406 -2.26 -1.98 9.66
CA PHE A 406 -3.50 -1.84 10.44
C PHE A 406 -4.77 -1.97 9.58
N VAL A 407 -4.88 -1.18 8.50
CA VAL A 407 -6.11 -1.14 7.69
C VAL A 407 -6.40 -2.49 7.02
N PRO A 408 -5.42 -3.22 6.43
CA PRO A 408 -5.68 -4.57 5.92
C PRO A 408 -6.12 -5.56 7.01
N TYR A 409 -5.56 -5.48 8.22
CA TYR A 409 -5.99 -6.32 9.35
C TYR A 409 -7.46 -6.09 9.72
N VAL A 410 -7.88 -4.82 9.81
CA VAL A 410 -9.28 -4.47 10.14
C VAL A 410 -10.23 -4.86 9.00
N LEU A 411 -9.88 -4.61 7.74
CA LEU A 411 -10.70 -5.03 6.60
C LEU A 411 -10.81 -6.56 6.46
N ALA A 412 -9.78 -7.32 6.87
CA ALA A 412 -9.93 -8.77 6.99
C ALA A 412 -10.94 -9.14 8.09
N SER A 413 -10.91 -8.44 9.23
CA SER A 413 -11.77 -8.74 10.38
C SER A 413 -13.27 -8.50 10.15
N THR A 414 -13.66 -7.74 9.11
CA THR A 414 -15.09 -7.57 8.79
C THR A 414 -15.69 -8.78 8.06
N VAL A 415 -14.87 -9.70 7.53
CA VAL A 415 -15.33 -10.84 6.72
C VAL A 415 -15.63 -12.05 7.63
N PRO A 416 -16.86 -12.60 7.68
CA PRO A 416 -17.24 -13.68 8.60
C PRO A 416 -16.47 -15.00 8.48
N THR A 417 -15.74 -15.21 7.39
CA THR A 417 -14.86 -16.37 7.16
C THR A 417 -13.39 -16.10 7.46
N SER A 418 -13.03 -14.89 7.93
CA SER A 418 -11.64 -14.53 8.23
C SER A 418 -11.14 -15.21 9.52
N PRO A 419 -9.87 -15.67 9.56
CA PRO A 419 -9.20 -16.08 10.79
C PRO A 419 -9.20 -15.03 11.92
N ASN A 420 -9.35 -13.74 11.59
CA ASN A 420 -9.43 -12.64 12.55
C ASN A 420 -10.81 -11.96 12.62
N TYR A 421 -11.90 -12.65 12.24
CA TYR A 421 -13.25 -12.05 12.21
C TYR A 421 -13.65 -11.43 13.56
N ASP A 422 -14.05 -10.16 13.51
CA ASP A 422 -14.54 -9.38 14.64
C ASP A 422 -15.91 -8.76 14.30
N PRO A 423 -16.99 -9.09 15.04
CA PRO A 423 -18.34 -8.62 14.75
C PRO A 423 -18.56 -7.13 15.11
N GLU A 424 -17.72 -6.54 15.94
CA GLU A 424 -17.77 -5.11 16.27
C GLU A 424 -17.14 -4.29 15.14
N ASN A 425 -16.01 -4.73 14.58
CA ASN A 425 -15.44 -4.14 13.36
C ASN A 425 -16.39 -4.25 12.17
N ALA A 426 -17.03 -5.41 11.98
CA ALA A 426 -18.04 -5.60 10.96
C ALA A 426 -19.22 -4.63 11.15
N ALA A 427 -19.76 -4.50 12.36
CA ALA A 427 -20.87 -3.58 12.65
C ALA A 427 -20.51 -2.09 12.54
N LEU A 428 -19.27 -1.71 12.83
CA LEU A 428 -18.78 -0.34 12.70
C LEU A 428 -18.62 0.09 11.25
N LEU A 429 -18.18 -0.80 10.35
CA LEU A 429 -17.95 -0.45 8.94
C LEU A 429 -19.14 -0.79 8.01
N ASP A 430 -19.99 -1.76 8.35
CA ASP A 430 -21.22 -2.11 7.60
C ASP A 430 -22.45 -1.29 8.05
N GLN A 431 -22.27 0.00 8.33
CA GLN A 431 -23.38 0.94 8.56
C GLN A 431 -24.08 1.39 7.26
N GLY A 432 -23.54 0.94 6.11
CA GLY A 432 -24.06 1.16 4.76
C GLY A 432 -23.80 2.57 4.17
N PRO A 433 -23.89 2.70 2.83
CA PRO A 433 -23.55 3.94 2.13
C PRO A 433 -24.48 5.13 2.46
N ALA A 434 -25.68 4.87 3.01
CA ALA A 434 -26.56 5.92 3.53
C ALA A 434 -26.03 6.61 4.81
N THR A 435 -25.04 6.01 5.47
CA THR A 435 -24.46 6.48 6.74
C THR A 435 -22.99 6.90 6.60
N LEU A 436 -22.21 6.15 5.81
CA LEU A 436 -20.75 6.29 5.69
C LEU A 436 -20.25 6.60 4.26
N THR A 437 -21.14 6.72 3.26
CA THR A 437 -20.84 6.69 1.82
C THR A 437 -20.25 5.36 1.32
N LEU A 438 -19.38 4.73 2.10
CA LEU A 438 -18.79 3.41 1.86
C LEU A 438 -19.84 2.29 1.72
N ASP A 439 -19.71 1.50 0.67
CA ASP A 439 -20.33 0.18 0.52
C ASP A 439 -19.21 -0.87 0.52
N LEU A 440 -19.08 -1.65 1.60
CA LEU A 440 -18.07 -2.71 1.73
C LEU A 440 -18.31 -3.88 0.77
N LEU A 441 -19.51 -4.03 0.22
CA LEU A 441 -19.89 -5.12 -0.68
C LEU A 441 -19.79 -4.70 -2.16
N ALA A 442 -19.45 -3.45 -2.44
CA ALA A 442 -19.25 -2.93 -3.78
C ALA A 442 -17.83 -3.20 -4.30
N GLY A 443 -17.73 -3.65 -5.56
CA GLY A 443 -16.47 -3.91 -6.26
C GLY A 443 -16.04 -5.37 -6.21
N VAL A 444 -14.73 -5.60 -6.15
CA VAL A 444 -14.14 -6.90 -5.83
C VAL A 444 -14.32 -7.17 -4.34
N SER A 445 -14.90 -8.31 -3.99
CA SER A 445 -15.10 -8.74 -2.60
C SER A 445 -13.81 -8.73 -1.79
N LEU A 446 -13.89 -8.33 -0.52
CA LEU A 446 -12.77 -8.41 0.42
C LEU A 446 -12.27 -9.86 0.56
N ASP A 447 -10.97 -10.04 0.27
CA ASP A 447 -10.26 -11.31 0.35
C ASP A 447 -9.46 -11.34 1.67
N PRO A 448 -9.97 -11.98 2.74
CA PRO A 448 -9.38 -11.86 4.08
C PRO A 448 -7.98 -12.47 4.16
N LEU A 449 -7.68 -13.48 3.33
CA LEU A 449 -6.35 -14.08 3.28
C LEU A 449 -5.35 -13.16 2.58
N ALA A 450 -5.75 -12.51 1.48
CA ALA A 450 -4.93 -11.48 0.84
C ALA A 450 -4.66 -10.28 1.75
N LEU A 451 -5.67 -9.85 2.52
CA LEU A 451 -5.59 -8.74 3.47
C LEU A 451 -4.70 -9.06 4.69
N LEU A 452 -4.82 -10.25 5.27
CA LEU A 452 -3.91 -10.70 6.34
C LEU A 452 -2.48 -10.89 5.82
N ALA A 453 -2.30 -11.45 4.62
CA ALA A 453 -1.01 -11.55 3.98
C ALA A 453 -0.39 -10.17 3.71
N ALA A 454 -1.20 -9.16 3.38
CA ALA A 454 -0.76 -7.78 3.22
C ALA A 454 -0.34 -7.11 4.54
N SER A 455 -1.10 -7.33 5.63
CA SER A 455 -0.70 -6.94 6.99
C SER A 455 0.67 -7.53 7.36
N ASN A 456 0.87 -8.83 7.11
CA ASN A 456 2.14 -9.51 7.36
C ASN A 456 3.28 -8.94 6.49
N ARG A 457 3.04 -8.68 5.20
CA ARG A 457 4.03 -8.03 4.32
C ARG A 457 4.42 -6.65 4.84
N ALA A 458 3.47 -5.81 5.25
CA ALA A 458 3.75 -4.48 5.81
C ALA A 458 4.64 -4.55 7.07
N VAL A 459 4.38 -5.49 8.00
CA VAL A 459 5.24 -5.72 9.18
C VAL A 459 6.65 -6.18 8.77
N VAL A 460 6.77 -7.08 7.78
CA VAL A 460 8.07 -7.55 7.27
C VAL A 460 8.84 -6.42 6.58
N GLN A 461 8.18 -5.57 5.79
CA GLN A 461 8.81 -4.41 5.15
C GLN A 461 9.31 -3.40 6.21
N LEU A 462 8.52 -3.13 7.26
CA LEU A 462 8.94 -2.28 8.39
C LEU A 462 10.19 -2.83 9.12
N LYS A 463 10.27 -4.15 9.35
CA LYS A 463 11.46 -4.79 9.93
C LYS A 463 12.70 -4.71 9.01
N ARG A 464 12.50 -4.67 7.69
CA ARG A 464 13.58 -4.55 6.69
C ARG A 464 14.04 -3.10 6.46
N ALA A 465 13.22 -2.12 6.84
CA ALA A 465 13.46 -0.71 6.55
C ALA A 465 14.57 -0.06 7.39
N ALA A 466 14.95 -0.64 8.53
CA ALA A 466 15.92 -0.05 9.46
C ALA A 466 16.79 -1.08 10.19
N SER A 467 17.97 -0.66 10.66
CA SER A 467 18.76 -1.40 11.66
C SER A 467 19.44 -0.45 12.65
N ILE A 468 19.62 -0.91 13.90
CA ILE A 468 20.42 -0.21 14.92
C ILE A 468 21.84 -0.77 14.91
N GLN A 469 22.84 0.11 14.86
CA GLN A 469 24.26 -0.23 14.68
C GLN A 469 25.16 0.58 15.64
N GLU A 470 26.44 0.23 15.72
CA GLU A 470 27.50 0.98 16.44
C GLU A 470 27.15 1.37 17.90
N VAL A 471 26.40 0.51 18.58
CA VAL A 471 25.90 0.75 19.95
C VAL A 471 27.05 0.75 20.96
N ALA A 472 27.11 1.79 21.79
CA ALA A 472 28.03 1.92 22.92
C ALA A 472 27.32 2.48 24.16
N HIS A 473 27.77 2.07 25.34
CA HIS A 473 27.31 2.58 26.64
C HIS A 473 28.48 2.71 27.62
N ASP A 474 28.55 3.83 28.34
CA ASP A 474 29.47 4.04 29.47
C ASP A 474 28.67 4.17 30.78
N PRO A 475 28.62 3.11 31.62
CA PRO A 475 27.94 3.13 32.91
C PRO A 475 28.42 4.18 33.91
N ALA A 476 29.66 4.69 33.78
CA ALA A 476 30.27 5.58 34.77
C ALA A 476 29.82 7.04 34.61
N ASN A 477 29.45 7.45 33.39
CA ASN A 477 28.90 8.78 33.11
C ASN A 477 27.48 8.76 32.50
N GLY A 478 26.97 7.59 32.11
CA GLY A 478 25.63 7.41 31.58
C GLY A 478 25.49 7.62 30.06
N THR A 479 26.59 7.88 29.34
CA THR A 479 26.55 8.09 27.87
C THR A 479 26.04 6.84 27.16
N VAL A 480 25.16 7.01 26.19
CA VAL A 480 24.70 5.98 25.24
C VAL A 480 24.76 6.57 23.83
N SER A 481 25.34 5.83 22.88
CA SER A 481 25.37 6.23 21.47
C SER A 481 25.06 5.04 20.57
N PHE A 482 24.41 5.28 19.43
CA PHE A 482 24.05 4.27 18.44
C PHE A 482 23.69 4.94 17.10
N ARG A 483 23.85 4.22 16.00
CA ARG A 483 23.36 4.62 14.68
C ARG A 483 22.01 3.99 14.40
N ILE A 484 21.05 4.75 13.86
CA ILE A 484 19.90 4.19 13.13
C ILE A 484 20.17 4.31 11.64
N GLN A 485 20.34 3.18 10.97
CA GLN A 485 20.54 3.10 9.52
C GLN A 485 19.18 3.01 8.81
N ASN A 486 18.91 3.92 7.88
CA ASN A 486 17.82 3.80 6.91
C ASN A 486 18.26 2.87 5.77
N HIS A 487 17.43 1.87 5.44
CA HIS A 487 17.65 0.94 4.32
C HIS A 487 16.74 1.22 3.10
N THR A 488 15.83 2.19 3.21
CA THR A 488 14.85 2.56 2.17
C THR A 488 15.38 3.60 1.18
N GLY A 489 14.66 3.78 0.08
CA GLY A 489 15.04 4.73 -0.98
C GLY A 489 14.68 6.20 -0.72
N HIS A 490 13.83 6.46 0.28
CA HIS A 490 13.23 7.76 0.63
C HIS A 490 13.50 8.09 2.11
N LYS A 491 12.89 9.12 2.72
CA LYS A 491 13.04 9.31 4.17
C LYS A 491 12.40 8.12 4.92
N LEU A 492 12.93 7.84 6.10
CA LEU A 492 12.36 6.89 7.04
C LEU A 492 11.69 7.67 8.17
N ILE A 493 10.36 7.68 8.30
CA ILE A 493 9.33 7.17 7.38
C ILE A 493 8.99 8.15 6.25
N THR A 494 8.19 7.69 5.27
CA THR A 494 7.67 8.50 4.16
C THR A 494 6.14 8.30 4.01
N GLY A 495 5.55 8.87 2.97
CA GLY A 495 4.10 8.85 2.73
C GLY A 495 3.36 10.01 3.39
N TYR A 496 2.04 9.91 3.47
CA TYR A 496 1.19 10.81 4.28
C TYR A 496 1.69 10.87 5.73
N PRO A 497 2.17 12.03 6.23
CA PRO A 497 2.95 12.11 7.47
C PRO A 497 2.11 12.24 8.73
N GLU A 498 0.90 12.81 8.65
CA GLU A 498 0.14 13.18 9.83
C GLU A 498 -0.33 11.92 10.58
N GLY A 499 -0.20 11.96 11.91
CA GLY A 499 -0.41 10.79 12.77
C GLY A 499 0.66 9.70 12.68
N ARG A 500 1.55 9.69 11.68
CA ARG A 500 2.59 8.65 11.55
C ARG A 500 3.88 9.07 12.23
N ARG A 501 4.46 8.16 13.02
CA ARG A 501 5.74 8.38 13.68
C ARG A 501 6.54 7.10 13.86
N MET A 502 7.86 7.23 13.90
CA MET A 502 8.71 6.28 14.61
C MET A 502 9.16 6.87 15.93
N PHE A 503 9.55 6.04 16.89
CA PHE A 503 10.21 6.51 18.11
C PHE A 503 11.24 5.50 18.62
N VAL A 504 12.34 6.02 19.18
CA VAL A 504 13.30 5.20 19.92
C VAL A 504 12.86 5.11 21.37
N ASN A 505 12.55 3.91 21.84
CA ASN A 505 12.41 3.62 23.25
C ASN A 505 13.76 3.10 23.79
N ILE A 506 14.29 3.73 24.84
CA ILE A 506 15.58 3.35 25.44
C ILE A 506 15.34 2.95 26.90
N LYS A 507 15.68 1.73 27.28
CA LYS A 507 15.51 1.20 28.64
C LYS A 507 16.85 0.85 29.27
N LEU A 508 17.18 1.51 30.38
CA LEU A 508 18.37 1.24 31.19
C LEU A 508 18.03 0.36 32.39
N TYR A 509 18.83 -0.67 32.63
CA TYR A 509 18.66 -1.60 33.73
C TYR A 509 19.89 -1.67 34.65
N SER A 510 19.68 -2.06 35.91
CA SER A 510 20.72 -2.76 36.69
C SER A 510 20.18 -4.11 37.15
N GLY A 511 20.75 -5.18 36.57
CA GLY A 511 20.18 -6.52 36.59
C GLY A 511 18.74 -6.51 36.07
N ALA A 512 17.80 -7.01 36.88
CA ALA A 512 16.38 -7.02 36.54
C ALA A 512 15.64 -5.68 36.79
N ASN A 513 16.28 -4.70 37.43
CA ASN A 513 15.61 -3.45 37.81
C ASN A 513 15.72 -2.42 36.68
N LEU A 514 14.59 -1.94 36.15
CA LEU A 514 14.56 -0.78 35.26
C LEU A 514 14.96 0.48 36.07
N LEU A 515 16.04 1.14 35.65
CA LEU A 515 16.54 2.38 36.25
C LEU A 515 15.97 3.63 35.58
N HIS A 516 15.82 3.60 34.26
CA HIS A 516 15.31 4.72 33.46
C HIS A 516 14.72 4.25 32.14
N GLU A 517 13.71 4.96 31.62
CA GLU A 517 13.14 4.73 30.30
C GLU A 517 12.91 6.05 29.52
N VAL A 518 13.41 6.12 28.29
CA VAL A 518 13.18 7.22 27.34
C VAL A 518 12.07 6.84 26.37
N ASN A 519 11.17 7.79 26.07
CA ASN A 519 9.99 7.62 25.21
C ASN A 519 9.16 6.36 25.54
N PRO A 520 8.65 6.26 26.78
CA PRO A 520 7.70 5.21 27.15
C PRO A 520 6.38 5.34 26.38
N TYR A 521 5.94 4.25 25.75
CA TYR A 521 4.60 4.12 25.17
C TYR A 521 3.63 3.55 26.19
N ASP A 522 2.39 4.05 26.23
CA ASP A 522 1.32 3.56 27.07
C ASP A 522 0.23 2.88 26.23
N THR A 523 0.20 1.54 26.25
CA THR A 523 -0.78 0.74 25.50
C THR A 523 -2.22 0.99 25.97
N THR A 524 -2.44 1.25 27.26
CA THR A 524 -3.77 1.55 27.81
C THR A 524 -4.42 2.76 27.13
N THR A 525 -3.66 3.84 26.91
CA THR A 525 -4.14 5.07 26.26
C THR A 525 -3.87 5.15 24.75
N GLY A 526 -2.91 4.39 24.22
CA GLY A 526 -2.56 4.37 22.78
C GLY A 526 -1.60 5.49 22.34
N THR A 527 -0.78 6.03 23.25
CA THR A 527 0.15 7.12 22.94
C THR A 527 1.43 7.12 23.81
N LEU A 528 2.40 7.95 23.46
CA LEU A 528 3.61 8.21 24.25
C LEU A 528 3.26 9.00 25.52
N ARG A 529 3.95 8.70 26.63
CA ARG A 529 3.78 9.45 27.89
C ARG A 529 4.60 10.73 27.90
N GLY A 530 4.05 11.79 28.49
CA GLY A 530 4.69 13.12 28.55
C GLY A 530 4.75 13.87 27.23
N LEU A 531 3.98 13.44 26.21
CA LEU A 531 3.94 14.05 24.89
C LEU A 531 3.42 15.50 24.99
N PRO A 532 4.21 16.52 24.62
CA PRO A 532 3.78 17.91 24.69
C PRO A 532 2.53 18.16 23.84
N GLY A 533 1.62 19.01 24.33
CA GLY A 533 0.39 19.38 23.62
C GLY A 533 -0.74 18.34 23.65
N SER A 534 -0.46 17.04 23.83
CA SER A 534 -1.50 15.99 23.92
C SER A 534 -2.14 15.98 25.31
N PRO A 535 -3.42 16.39 25.47
CA PRO A 535 -4.08 16.48 26.78
C PRO A 535 -4.39 15.10 27.39
N ASN A 536 -4.40 14.05 26.56
CA ASN A 536 -4.67 12.67 26.94
C ASN A 536 -3.40 11.82 27.11
N SER A 537 -2.21 12.39 26.85
CA SER A 537 -0.93 11.73 27.13
C SER A 537 -0.76 11.51 28.64
N PRO A 538 -0.49 10.27 29.11
CA PRO A 538 -0.23 10.05 30.53
C PRO A 538 1.04 10.77 30.99
N PRO A 539 1.12 11.23 32.26
CA PRO A 539 2.35 11.79 32.78
C PRO A 539 3.47 10.75 32.86
N LEU A 540 4.71 11.23 32.73
CA LEU A 540 5.93 10.47 32.96
C LEU A 540 6.04 10.06 34.44
N ALA A 541 6.49 8.83 34.70
CA ALA A 541 6.92 8.42 36.03
C ALA A 541 8.28 9.05 36.39
N ALA A 542 8.66 8.99 37.67
CA ALA A 542 9.90 9.60 38.18
C ALA A 542 11.21 9.01 37.62
N ALA A 543 11.13 7.87 36.91
CA ALA A 543 12.24 7.19 36.23
C ALA A 543 11.99 7.12 34.70
N GLN A 544 11.29 8.12 34.15
CA GLN A 544 10.97 8.21 32.72
C GLN A 544 11.27 9.61 32.17
N SER A 545 11.63 9.69 30.90
CA SER A 545 11.77 10.94 30.15
C SER A 545 11.15 10.84 28.76
N TYR A 546 10.71 11.98 28.22
CA TYR A 546 10.33 12.13 26.82
C TYR A 546 11.41 12.95 26.10
N ASP A 547 11.78 12.54 24.90
CA ASP A 547 12.77 13.18 24.03
C ASP A 547 12.23 13.26 22.59
N ASP A 548 11.83 14.47 22.19
CA ASP A 548 11.22 14.79 20.90
C ASP A 548 12.16 14.52 19.70
N ALA A 549 13.47 14.64 19.89
CA ALA A 549 14.46 14.40 18.84
C ALA A 549 14.50 12.92 18.43
N LEU A 550 14.17 12.03 19.37
CA LEU A 550 14.06 10.58 19.18
C LEU A 550 12.64 10.12 18.84
N VAL A 551 11.74 11.04 18.47
CA VAL A 551 10.46 10.76 17.81
C VAL A 551 10.55 11.30 16.39
N TYR A 552 10.65 10.40 15.40
CA TYR A 552 10.84 10.72 13.98
C TYR A 552 9.49 10.83 13.28
N GLU A 553 9.09 12.06 12.99
CA GLU A 553 7.78 12.41 12.43
C GLU A 553 7.87 13.73 11.65
N ALA A 554 6.80 14.12 10.96
CA ALA A 554 6.71 15.44 10.36
C ALA A 554 5.38 16.11 10.71
N HIS A 555 5.46 17.35 11.22
CA HIS A 555 4.31 18.16 11.61
C HIS A 555 4.17 19.32 10.63
N SER A 556 3.01 19.40 9.98
CA SER A 556 2.57 20.55 9.19
C SER A 556 2.44 21.81 10.07
N SER A 557 2.58 22.99 9.49
CA SER A 557 2.26 24.28 10.13
C SER A 557 1.37 25.13 9.22
N SER A 558 0.57 26.04 9.80
CA SER A 558 -0.32 26.90 9.03
C SER A 558 -0.20 28.38 9.42
N THR A 559 0.21 29.18 8.45
CA THR A 559 0.18 30.65 8.56
C THR A 559 -1.22 31.23 8.35
N LEU A 560 -2.18 30.45 7.84
CA LEU A 560 -3.58 30.84 7.65
C LEU A 560 -4.37 30.77 8.96
N THR A 561 -4.22 29.67 9.71
CA THR A 561 -4.86 29.49 11.02
C THR A 561 -4.01 30.03 12.18
N GLY A 562 -2.71 30.27 11.94
CA GLY A 562 -1.73 30.67 12.96
C GLY A 562 -1.27 29.51 13.85
N GLN A 563 -1.56 28.27 13.46
CA GLN A 563 -1.16 27.07 14.20
C GLN A 563 0.31 26.71 13.91
N ASP A 564 1.10 26.62 14.98
CA ASP A 564 2.48 26.12 14.92
C ASP A 564 2.54 24.66 14.42
N HIS A 565 1.67 23.79 14.95
CA HIS A 565 1.49 22.40 14.52
C HIS A 565 0.04 22.23 14.04
N THR A 566 -0.20 21.58 12.92
CA THR A 566 -1.55 21.35 12.38
C THR A 566 -1.71 19.97 11.75
N PHE A 567 -2.96 19.49 11.71
CA PHE A 567 -3.43 18.31 10.96
C PHE A 567 -4.50 18.69 9.91
N HIS A 568 -4.65 19.99 9.61
CA HIS A 568 -5.56 20.49 8.59
C HIS A 568 -4.89 20.43 7.20
N PHE A 569 -5.01 19.29 6.51
CA PHE A 569 -4.42 19.02 5.18
C PHE A 569 -4.55 20.20 4.19
N VAL A 570 -5.75 20.77 4.09
CA VAL A 570 -6.06 21.84 3.12
C VAL A 570 -5.51 23.20 3.58
N LEU A 571 -5.25 23.38 4.87
CA LEU A 571 -4.83 24.67 5.47
C LEU A 571 -3.34 24.70 5.82
N ALA A 572 -2.62 23.59 5.68
CA ALA A 572 -1.18 23.51 5.85
C ALA A 572 -0.45 24.42 4.83
N THR A 573 0.51 25.21 5.32
CA THR A 573 1.31 26.14 4.48
C THR A 573 2.82 25.94 4.63
N GLY A 574 3.25 25.02 5.48
CA GLY A 574 4.66 24.86 5.87
C GLY A 574 4.87 23.63 6.76
N LYS A 575 6.09 23.48 7.25
CA LYS A 575 6.50 22.38 8.15
C LYS A 575 7.11 22.95 9.44
N HIS A 576 6.65 22.46 10.58
CA HIS A 576 7.22 22.78 11.89
C HIS A 576 8.37 21.85 12.26
N LYS A 577 8.17 20.55 12.05
CA LYS A 577 9.08 19.45 12.33
C LYS A 577 9.14 18.56 11.10
N ASP A 578 10.33 18.13 10.70
CA ASP A 578 10.55 17.01 9.77
C ASP A 578 11.96 16.48 10.07
N ASN A 579 12.08 15.61 11.07
CA ASN A 579 13.34 14.97 11.47
C ASN A 579 13.48 13.54 10.92
N ARG A 580 12.63 13.14 9.97
CA ARG A 580 12.61 11.79 9.39
C ARG A 580 13.95 11.50 8.68
N ILE A 581 14.53 10.32 8.92
CA ILE A 581 15.93 10.01 8.60
C ILE A 581 16.11 9.92 7.07
N PRO A 582 17.06 10.65 6.45
CA PRO A 582 17.24 10.65 5.00
C PRO A 582 17.68 9.28 4.42
N PRO A 583 17.42 9.01 3.13
CA PRO A 583 18.00 7.88 2.43
C PRO A 583 19.50 8.08 2.16
N ARG A 584 20.19 7.02 1.74
CA ARG A 584 21.62 7.11 1.39
C ARG A 584 21.84 8.07 0.20
N GLY A 585 22.85 8.92 0.32
CA GLY A 585 23.23 9.88 -0.72
C GLY A 585 22.28 11.06 -0.88
N PHE A 586 21.49 11.38 0.16
CA PHE A 586 20.48 12.44 0.08
C PHE A 586 21.11 13.82 -0.19
N ARG A 587 20.83 14.36 -1.37
CA ARG A 587 21.43 15.59 -1.88
C ARG A 587 20.74 16.82 -1.29
N ILE A 588 21.04 17.10 -0.02
CA ILE A 588 20.41 18.19 0.75
C ILE A 588 20.46 19.56 0.05
N GLY A 589 21.50 19.85 -0.74
CA GLY A 589 21.60 21.09 -1.54
C GLY A 589 20.58 21.23 -2.68
N GLU A 590 19.90 20.15 -3.06
CA GLU A 590 18.78 20.14 -4.02
C GLU A 590 17.41 20.09 -3.34
N ALA A 591 17.35 19.72 -2.05
CA ALA A 591 16.11 19.37 -1.35
C ALA A 591 15.13 20.53 -1.18
N ALA A 592 15.62 21.77 -1.10
CA ALA A 592 14.80 22.99 -1.03
C ALA A 592 13.88 23.14 -2.25
N ALA A 593 14.37 22.82 -3.45
CA ALA A 593 13.60 22.90 -4.69
C ALA A 593 12.48 21.85 -4.79
N ARG A 594 12.41 20.92 -3.83
CA ARG A 594 11.39 19.86 -3.73
C ARG A 594 10.65 19.87 -2.38
N GLN A 595 10.88 20.88 -1.54
CA GLN A 595 10.33 21.00 -0.17
C GLN A 595 10.61 19.78 0.75
N ALA A 596 11.74 19.10 0.53
CA ALA A 596 12.11 17.86 1.20
C ALA A 596 13.19 18.03 2.30
N GLU A 597 13.61 19.27 2.61
CA GLU A 597 14.54 19.58 3.70
C GLU A 597 14.05 19.05 5.07
N PRO A 598 14.95 18.80 6.04
CA PRO A 598 14.55 18.65 7.43
C PRO A 598 14.02 19.98 8.00
N HIS A 599 13.12 19.92 8.97
CA HIS A 599 12.56 21.10 9.64
C HIS A 599 12.64 20.97 11.16
N GLN A 600 12.91 22.09 11.83
CA GLN A 600 12.97 22.20 13.29
C GLN A 600 12.41 23.55 13.74
N ALA A 601 11.43 23.54 14.65
CA ALA A 601 10.78 24.74 15.21
C ALA A 601 10.29 25.75 14.14
N GLY A 602 9.73 25.26 13.03
CA GLY A 602 9.22 26.09 11.93
C GLY A 602 10.25 26.52 10.89
N ALA A 603 11.54 26.26 11.11
CA ALA A 603 12.62 26.62 10.18
C ALA A 603 13.15 25.39 9.43
N ALA A 604 13.48 25.56 8.14
CA ALA A 604 14.28 24.59 7.40
C ALA A 604 15.67 24.45 8.05
N SER A 605 16.09 23.22 8.30
CA SER A 605 17.33 22.88 8.99
C SER A 605 18.17 21.91 8.15
N PRO A 606 18.77 22.36 7.03
CA PRO A 606 19.63 21.51 6.21
C PRO A 606 20.89 21.03 6.94
N GLY A 607 21.23 21.62 8.09
CA GLY A 607 22.29 21.16 8.99
C GLY A 607 21.83 20.27 10.14
N TYR A 608 20.58 19.76 10.13
CA TYR A 608 20.07 18.84 11.16
C TYR A 608 20.91 17.54 11.20
N PHE A 609 21.14 16.95 10.03
CA PHE A 609 22.08 15.84 9.84
C PHE A 609 23.43 16.35 9.33
N THR A 610 24.52 15.65 9.64
CA THR A 610 25.84 15.92 9.09
C THR A 610 25.98 15.45 7.64
N SER A 611 27.05 15.89 6.97
CA SER A 611 27.42 15.39 5.64
C SER A 611 27.75 13.90 5.59
N ALA A 612 28.04 13.26 6.75
CA ALA A 612 28.24 11.81 6.81
C ALA A 612 26.89 11.08 6.82
N GLU A 613 25.96 11.53 7.66
CA GLU A 613 24.61 11.00 7.79
C GLU A 613 23.79 11.11 6.50
N TYR A 614 23.84 12.26 5.79
CA TYR A 614 23.24 12.37 4.46
C TYR A 614 23.89 11.43 3.43
N ALA A 615 25.21 11.24 3.49
CA ALA A 615 25.92 10.36 2.56
C ALA A 615 25.68 8.87 2.85
N GLY A 616 25.51 8.49 4.12
CA GLY A 616 25.27 7.11 4.56
C GLY A 616 23.80 6.72 4.70
N GLY A 617 22.88 7.67 4.81
CA GLY A 617 21.45 7.44 5.04
C GLY A 617 21.18 6.95 6.47
N HIS A 618 21.62 7.71 7.47
CA HIS A 618 21.51 7.32 8.88
C HIS A 618 21.40 8.53 9.83
N ASP A 619 21.17 8.25 11.11
CA ASP A 619 21.18 9.21 12.22
C ASP A 619 22.11 8.66 13.33
N ASP A 620 23.14 9.41 13.73
CA ASP A 620 24.15 9.01 14.72
C ASP A 620 23.85 9.59 16.10
N VAL A 621 22.91 8.95 16.80
CA VAL A 621 22.37 9.38 18.10
C VAL A 621 23.42 9.27 19.20
N SER A 622 23.48 10.29 20.06
CA SER A 622 24.19 10.28 21.33
C SER A 622 23.36 10.98 22.42
N THR A 623 23.15 10.31 23.55
CA THR A 623 22.33 10.78 24.68
C THR A 623 22.97 10.38 26.02
N THR A 624 22.38 10.82 27.14
CA THR A 624 22.89 10.54 28.49
C THR A 624 21.75 10.09 29.41
N LEU A 625 21.89 8.87 29.93
CA LEU A 625 20.98 8.27 30.90
C LEU A 625 21.56 8.41 32.32
N PRO A 626 20.81 8.08 33.39
CA PRO A 626 21.38 8.01 34.73
C PRO A 626 22.56 7.02 34.82
N PRO A 627 23.65 7.34 35.54
CA PRO A 627 24.80 6.44 35.65
C PRO A 627 24.51 5.21 36.52
N GLY A 628 25.26 4.14 36.30
CA GLY A 628 25.23 2.91 37.12
C GLY A 628 24.29 1.79 36.63
N GLY A 629 23.71 1.91 35.42
CA GLY A 629 23.09 0.77 34.74
C GLY A 629 24.14 -0.17 34.13
N ASP A 630 23.83 -1.45 34.06
CA ASP A 630 24.71 -2.50 33.52
C ASP A 630 24.23 -3.09 32.17
N ARG A 631 22.98 -2.80 31.78
CA ARG A 631 22.37 -3.23 30.51
C ARG A 631 21.48 -2.13 29.94
N VAL A 632 21.64 -1.82 28.65
CA VAL A 632 20.75 -0.93 27.90
C VAL A 632 20.07 -1.69 26.75
N VAL A 633 18.79 -1.42 26.53
CA VAL A 633 18.00 -1.89 25.38
C VAL A 633 17.53 -0.67 24.61
N ILE A 634 17.73 -0.66 23.30
CA ILE A 634 17.36 0.41 22.37
C ILE A 634 16.46 -0.21 21.31
N ALA A 635 15.21 0.24 21.22
CA ALA A 635 14.22 -0.32 20.31
C ALA A 635 13.57 0.78 19.46
N LEU A 636 13.56 0.61 18.13
CA LEU A 636 12.90 1.49 17.18
C LEU A 636 11.51 0.93 16.85
N TYR A 637 10.48 1.69 17.20
CA TYR A 637 9.08 1.36 16.93
C TYR A 637 8.51 2.26 15.84
N TYR A 638 7.58 1.73 15.05
CA TYR A 638 6.73 2.47 14.10
C TYR A 638 5.27 2.45 14.57
N GLN A 639 4.60 3.60 14.61
CA GLN A 639 3.17 3.72 14.85
C GLN A 639 2.46 4.16 13.56
N THR A 640 1.56 3.32 13.05
CA THR A 640 0.82 3.54 11.79
C THR A 640 -0.06 4.79 11.84
N THR A 641 -0.65 5.08 13.01
CA THR A 641 -1.49 6.26 13.28
C THR A 641 -1.49 6.56 14.78
N SER A 642 -1.38 7.83 15.14
CA SER A 642 -1.35 8.30 16.53
C SER A 642 -2.76 8.51 17.06
N ARG A 643 -2.92 8.33 18.38
CA ARG A 643 -4.12 8.78 19.10
C ARG A 643 -4.45 10.24 18.77
N GLU A 644 -3.43 11.10 18.78
CA GLU A 644 -3.57 12.54 18.60
C GLU A 644 -4.25 12.91 17.27
N TYR A 645 -3.95 12.18 16.19
CA TYR A 645 -4.57 12.39 14.88
C TYR A 645 -6.01 11.85 14.82
N VAL A 646 -6.29 10.69 15.44
CA VAL A 646 -7.66 10.15 15.51
C VAL A 646 -8.58 11.04 16.33
N GLU A 647 -8.10 11.57 17.47
CA GLU A 647 -8.87 12.51 18.29
C GLU A 647 -9.14 13.83 17.56
N PHE A 648 -8.15 14.35 16.82
CA PHE A 648 -8.34 15.51 15.96
C PHE A 648 -9.44 15.28 14.91
N LEU A 649 -9.37 14.20 14.13
CA LEU A 649 -10.34 13.89 13.07
C LEU A 649 -11.76 13.74 13.65
N ARG A 650 -11.92 12.97 14.74
CA ARG A 650 -13.19 12.85 15.48
C ARG A 650 -13.73 14.24 15.84
N ASP A 651 -12.92 15.08 16.48
CA ASP A 651 -13.41 16.34 17.04
C ASP A 651 -13.65 17.42 15.98
N GLN A 652 -12.92 17.42 14.85
CA GLN A 652 -13.24 18.27 13.70
C GLN A 652 -14.57 17.87 13.04
N ILE A 653 -14.83 16.57 12.86
CA ILE A 653 -16.05 16.06 12.22
C ILE A 653 -17.27 16.23 13.14
N ASN A 654 -17.10 16.04 14.45
CA ASN A 654 -18.18 16.18 15.44
C ASN A 654 -18.47 17.63 15.85
N GLY A 655 -17.69 18.60 15.37
CA GLY A 655 -17.85 20.02 15.72
C GLY A 655 -17.41 20.38 17.15
N ASN A 656 -16.50 19.59 17.71
CA ASN A 656 -15.87 19.82 19.02
C ASN A 656 -14.49 20.52 18.91
N GLY A 657 -13.97 20.72 17.69
CA GLY A 657 -12.70 21.39 17.43
C GLY A 657 -12.67 22.85 17.90
N ASP A 658 -11.46 23.34 18.22
CA ASP A 658 -11.18 24.71 18.66
C ASP A 658 -10.01 25.36 17.86
N THR A 659 -9.60 24.71 16.76
CA THR A 659 -8.43 25.05 15.94
C THR A 659 -8.71 26.08 14.85
N LEU A 660 -9.99 26.28 14.47
CA LEU A 660 -10.46 27.21 13.43
C LEU A 660 -11.32 28.33 14.01
N ALA A 661 -11.31 29.50 13.36
CA ALA A 661 -12.04 30.68 13.80
C ALA A 661 -13.42 30.82 13.12
N SER A 662 -14.42 31.26 13.89
CA SER A 662 -15.76 31.68 13.43
C SER A 662 -15.96 33.20 13.66
N PRO A 663 -16.55 33.97 12.73
CA PRO A 663 -16.85 33.61 11.34
C PRO A 663 -15.60 33.26 10.53
N THR A 664 -15.78 32.53 9.44
CA THR A 664 -14.68 32.03 8.59
C THR A 664 -14.08 33.15 7.72
N PRO A 665 -12.87 32.95 7.16
CA PRO A 665 -12.29 33.80 6.12
C PRO A 665 -13.19 34.02 4.89
N SER A 666 -13.92 32.99 4.44
CA SER A 666 -14.85 33.04 3.30
C SER A 666 -16.21 33.69 3.62
N GLY A 667 -16.60 33.73 4.90
CA GLY A 667 -17.75 34.50 5.39
C GLY A 667 -18.89 33.67 6.01
N GLU A 668 -18.73 32.37 6.13
CA GLU A 668 -19.66 31.49 6.86
C GLU A 668 -19.69 31.85 8.36
N PRO A 669 -20.85 31.70 9.03
CA PRO A 669 -20.98 32.07 10.45
C PRO A 669 -20.20 31.16 11.38
N GLU A 670 -19.98 29.89 11.00
CA GLU A 670 -19.36 28.85 11.82
C GLU A 670 -18.32 28.06 11.01
N ALA A 671 -17.18 27.73 11.61
CA ALA A 671 -16.13 26.93 10.97
C ALA A 671 -16.46 25.43 10.86
N TYR A 672 -17.23 24.90 11.82
CA TYR A 672 -17.51 23.47 11.94
C TYR A 672 -18.94 23.17 11.52
N VAL A 673 -19.09 22.65 10.31
CA VAL A 673 -20.38 22.49 9.62
C VAL A 673 -20.75 21.03 9.31
N ALA A 674 -19.83 20.08 9.48
CA ALA A 674 -20.03 18.68 9.08
C ALA A 674 -21.25 17.99 9.72
N GLN A 675 -21.59 18.29 10.98
CA GLN A 675 -22.80 17.75 11.61
C GLN A 675 -24.11 18.39 11.12
N THR A 676 -24.04 19.60 10.54
CA THR A 676 -25.18 20.49 10.29
C THR A 676 -25.54 20.71 8.82
N ASP A 677 -24.57 20.68 7.91
CA ASP A 677 -24.79 20.94 6.48
C ASP A 677 -25.17 19.63 5.73
N PRO A 678 -26.22 19.63 4.88
CA PRO A 678 -26.63 18.46 4.11
C PRO A 678 -25.56 17.81 3.25
N PHE A 679 -24.53 18.55 2.81
CA PHE A 679 -23.40 18.00 2.02
C PHE A 679 -22.68 16.84 2.73
N PHE A 680 -22.65 16.86 4.07
CA PHE A 680 -21.94 15.89 4.90
C PHE A 680 -22.84 14.76 5.45
N LEU A 681 -24.08 14.60 4.98
CA LEU A 681 -25.05 13.66 5.57
C LEU A 681 -24.55 12.21 5.66
N GLN A 682 -23.78 11.75 4.67
CA GLN A 682 -23.17 10.42 4.58
C GLN A 682 -21.70 10.39 5.08
N LEU A 683 -21.14 11.53 5.49
CA LEU A 683 -19.75 11.66 5.94
C LEU A 683 -19.63 11.88 7.46
N ARG A 684 -20.57 12.61 8.06
CA ARG A 684 -20.52 13.07 9.46
C ARG A 684 -20.48 11.96 10.53
N ALA A 685 -20.79 10.72 10.16
CA ALA A 685 -20.69 9.55 11.04
C ALA A 685 -19.25 9.02 11.17
N TRP A 686 -18.31 9.42 10.28
CA TRP A 686 -16.91 8.99 10.34
C TRP A 686 -16.16 9.46 11.58
N GLY A 687 -16.60 10.55 12.23
CA GLY A 687 -15.97 11.05 13.46
C GLY A 687 -16.04 10.04 14.60
N ASP A 688 -17.25 9.58 14.95
CA ASP A 688 -17.45 8.54 15.95
C ASP A 688 -16.98 7.16 15.44
N THR A 689 -17.28 6.82 14.18
CA THR A 689 -16.95 5.50 13.61
C THR A 689 -15.44 5.23 13.59
N LEU A 690 -14.62 6.20 13.16
CA LEU A 690 -13.16 6.04 13.18
C LEU A 690 -12.62 5.96 14.62
N TRP A 691 -13.20 6.74 15.54
CA TRP A 691 -12.78 6.75 16.93
C TRP A 691 -13.04 5.40 17.63
N ASP A 692 -14.24 4.87 17.53
CA ASP A 692 -14.60 3.59 18.17
C ASP A 692 -13.82 2.42 17.52
N LEU A 693 -13.66 2.44 16.19
CA LEU A 693 -12.84 1.46 15.46
C LEU A 693 -11.37 1.50 15.90
N TRP A 694 -10.78 2.69 16.04
CA TRP A 694 -9.42 2.83 16.57
C TRP A 694 -9.34 2.39 18.04
N LEU A 695 -10.30 2.79 18.88
CA LEU A 695 -10.29 2.52 20.31
C LEU A 695 -10.41 1.02 20.62
N HIS A 696 -11.22 0.29 19.85
CA HIS A 696 -11.33 -1.18 19.92
C HIS A 696 -10.04 -1.86 19.46
N ASN A 697 -9.47 -1.41 18.34
CA ASN A 697 -8.34 -2.10 17.71
C ASN A 697 -6.93 -1.60 18.08
N LYS A 698 -6.78 -0.56 18.93
CA LYS A 698 -5.47 0.09 19.21
C LYS A 698 -4.33 -0.85 19.67
N ASP A 699 -4.66 -2.06 20.13
CA ASP A 699 -3.71 -3.07 20.61
C ASP A 699 -3.45 -4.21 19.60
N VAL A 700 -4.10 -4.22 18.42
CA VAL A 700 -3.92 -5.24 17.37
C VAL A 700 -2.67 -4.98 16.51
N PRO A 701 -2.18 -5.94 15.70
CA PRO A 701 -1.04 -5.75 14.82
C PRO A 701 -1.18 -4.51 13.91
N GLY A 702 -0.13 -3.71 13.81
CA GLY A 702 -0.10 -2.48 13.03
C GLY A 702 -0.75 -1.26 13.73
N ALA A 703 -1.77 -1.44 14.57
CA ALA A 703 -2.31 -0.37 15.40
C ALA A 703 -1.39 -0.11 16.61
N ALA A 704 -1.04 -1.18 17.31
CA ALA A 704 0.02 -1.17 18.30
C ALA A 704 1.38 -0.89 17.61
N PRO A 705 2.31 -0.14 18.25
CA PRO A 705 3.59 0.18 17.63
C PRO A 705 4.38 -1.07 17.24
N VAL A 706 4.67 -1.20 15.94
CA VAL A 706 5.42 -2.30 15.36
C VAL A 706 6.89 -2.14 15.70
N LEU A 707 7.49 -3.15 16.35
CA LEU A 707 8.94 -3.19 16.54
C LEU A 707 9.62 -3.41 15.18
N MET A 708 10.37 -2.41 14.72
CA MET A 708 11.13 -2.49 13.46
C MET A 708 12.46 -3.21 13.69
N THR A 709 13.22 -2.74 14.69
CA THR A 709 14.57 -3.23 15.00
C THR A 709 14.89 -2.88 16.46
N GLN A 710 15.76 -3.66 17.09
CA GLN A 710 16.30 -3.35 18.41
C GLN A 710 17.78 -3.77 18.51
N ALA A 711 18.47 -3.19 19.48
CA ALA A 711 19.79 -3.63 19.91
C ALA A 711 19.88 -3.61 21.43
N LEU A 712 20.63 -4.57 21.98
CA LEU A 712 20.88 -4.73 23.41
C LEU A 712 22.39 -4.69 23.64
N LEU A 713 22.81 -3.96 24.68
CA LEU A 713 24.19 -3.92 25.13
C LEU A 713 24.26 -4.11 26.65
N ALA A 714 24.83 -5.24 27.09
CA ALA A 714 25.25 -5.48 28.47
C ALA A 714 26.75 -5.13 28.62
N THR A 715 27.12 -4.37 29.65
CA THR A 715 28.47 -3.78 29.77
C THR A 715 29.44 -4.57 30.64
N ASP A 716 28.95 -5.32 31.63
CA ASP A 716 29.63 -6.45 32.29
C ASP A 716 28.61 -7.21 33.15
N SER A 717 28.91 -8.46 33.46
CA SER A 717 28.33 -9.10 34.64
C SER A 717 29.21 -10.14 35.32
N CYS A 718 30.39 -10.50 34.82
CA CYS A 718 31.07 -11.72 35.29
C CYS A 718 32.54 -11.57 35.71
N GLN A 719 33.19 -10.41 35.48
CA GLN A 719 34.48 -10.14 36.12
C GLN A 719 34.34 -10.16 37.65
N GLY A 720 34.95 -11.15 38.29
CA GLY A 720 34.97 -11.29 39.76
C GLY A 720 33.67 -11.79 40.42
N LYS A 721 32.59 -12.09 39.67
CA LYS A 721 31.38 -12.70 40.25
C LYS A 721 31.51 -14.24 40.36
N PRO A 722 30.85 -14.88 41.34
CA PRO A 722 30.86 -16.35 41.47
C PRO A 722 30.25 -17.08 40.26
N ASN A 723 30.70 -18.31 40.01
CA ASN A 723 30.05 -19.19 39.04
C ASN A 723 28.58 -19.42 39.42
N GLY A 724 27.66 -19.43 38.45
CA GLY A 724 26.22 -19.56 38.67
C GLY A 724 25.51 -18.26 39.10
N THR A 725 26.22 -17.13 39.15
CA THR A 725 25.57 -15.81 39.31
C THR A 725 24.80 -15.47 38.03
N PRO A 726 23.52 -15.06 38.09
CA PRO A 726 22.78 -14.62 36.91
C PRO A 726 23.45 -13.46 36.18
N CYS A 727 23.40 -13.50 34.86
CA CYS A 727 23.91 -12.45 33.98
C CYS A 727 23.02 -12.33 32.73
N GLU A 728 23.50 -11.56 31.76
CA GLU A 728 22.99 -11.44 30.40
C GLU A 728 24.24 -11.49 29.51
N ASP A 729 24.30 -12.37 28.51
CA ASP A 729 25.45 -12.44 27.60
C ASP A 729 25.33 -11.52 26.38
N GLY A 730 24.15 -10.94 26.17
CA GLY A 730 23.83 -10.00 25.10
C GLY A 730 22.97 -10.58 23.98
N ASN A 731 22.65 -11.87 24.03
CA ASN A 731 21.90 -12.60 23.01
C ASN A 731 20.46 -12.88 23.45
N LEU A 732 19.47 -12.32 22.75
CA LEU A 732 18.04 -12.53 23.05
C LEU A 732 17.57 -13.98 22.84
N CYS A 733 18.40 -14.82 22.21
CA CYS A 733 18.15 -16.25 22.01
C CYS A 733 18.70 -17.13 23.14
N THR A 734 19.08 -16.55 24.27
CA THR A 734 19.45 -17.28 25.49
C THR A 734 18.73 -16.70 26.69
N ALA A 735 18.33 -17.58 27.62
CA ALA A 735 17.55 -17.19 28.79
C ALA A 735 18.03 -17.91 30.06
N GLY A 736 18.18 -17.14 31.14
CA GLY A 736 18.69 -17.63 32.42
C GLY A 736 20.21 -17.77 32.46
N ASP A 737 20.92 -16.92 31.73
CA ASP A 737 22.37 -16.94 31.56
C ASP A 737 23.10 -16.86 32.91
N THR A 738 24.26 -17.51 32.99
CA THR A 738 25.04 -17.54 34.23
C THR A 738 26.52 -17.32 34.02
N CYS A 739 27.15 -16.63 34.97
CA CYS A 739 28.58 -16.45 34.99
C CYS A 739 29.28 -17.79 35.14
N MET A 740 30.23 -18.09 34.26
CA MET A 740 31.08 -19.27 34.31
C MET A 740 32.51 -18.88 33.95
N ALA A 741 33.44 -19.10 34.89
CA ALA A 741 34.87 -18.82 34.74
C ALA A 741 35.22 -17.36 34.35
N GLY A 742 34.34 -16.40 34.67
CA GLY A 742 34.55 -14.96 34.43
C GLY A 742 33.88 -14.40 33.17
N ALA A 743 33.28 -15.24 32.34
CA ALA A 743 32.40 -14.83 31.24
C ALA A 743 30.93 -15.07 31.60
N CYS A 744 30.00 -14.33 30.99
CA CYS A 744 28.60 -14.76 30.96
C CYS A 744 28.47 -15.87 29.92
N VAL A 745 27.64 -16.87 30.20
CA VAL A 745 27.34 -17.95 29.27
C VAL A 745 25.83 -18.09 29.18
N GLY A 746 25.31 -17.90 27.96
CA GLY A 746 23.91 -18.05 27.60
C GLY A 746 23.27 -19.32 28.13
N GLY A 747 22.03 -19.19 28.60
CA GLY A 747 21.25 -20.29 29.15
C GLY A 747 20.58 -21.17 28.08
N GLY A 748 19.34 -21.57 28.33
CA GLY A 748 18.54 -22.31 27.36
C GLY A 748 17.98 -21.37 26.28
N MET A 749 17.84 -21.86 25.04
CA MET A 749 17.14 -21.09 24.01
C MET A 749 15.65 -20.97 24.37
N PRO A 750 15.04 -19.76 24.30
CA PRO A 750 13.60 -19.61 24.41
C PRO A 750 12.85 -20.44 23.36
N PRO A 751 11.64 -20.94 23.65
CA PRO A 751 10.76 -21.44 22.61
C PRO A 751 10.27 -20.25 21.77
N CYS A 752 10.78 -20.14 20.55
CA CYS A 752 10.34 -19.17 19.54
C CYS A 752 9.33 -19.79 18.55
N ASP A 753 8.50 -20.72 19.03
CA ASP A 753 7.44 -21.39 18.27
C ASP A 753 6.16 -20.51 18.34
N ASP A 754 5.77 -19.87 17.24
CA ASP A 754 4.52 -19.09 17.18
C ASP A 754 3.30 -19.93 16.75
N GLN A 755 3.52 -21.20 16.41
CA GLN A 755 2.56 -22.18 15.89
C GLN A 755 1.99 -21.88 14.49
N ASN A 756 2.58 -20.96 13.72
CA ASN A 756 2.23 -20.72 12.33
C ASN A 756 3.05 -21.64 11.40
N PRO A 757 2.44 -22.58 10.65
CA PRO A 757 3.18 -23.44 9.72
C PRO A 757 3.82 -22.65 8.55
N CYS A 758 3.42 -21.39 8.36
CA CYS A 758 3.89 -20.52 7.28
C CYS A 758 5.02 -19.57 7.65
N THR A 759 5.65 -19.77 8.81
CA THR A 759 6.91 -19.12 9.18
C THR A 759 7.99 -20.15 9.48
N ASP A 760 9.21 -19.85 9.05
CA ASP A 760 10.41 -20.57 9.46
C ASP A 760 10.89 -19.94 10.77
N ASP A 761 10.45 -20.51 11.88
CA ASP A 761 10.67 -20.00 13.23
C ASP A 761 12.14 -20.08 13.65
N ALA A 762 12.75 -18.91 13.80
CA ALA A 762 14.14 -18.76 14.19
C ALA A 762 14.27 -17.78 15.36
N CYS A 763 15.49 -17.66 15.88
CA CYS A 763 15.82 -16.60 16.82
C CYS A 763 17.08 -15.88 16.34
N ASP A 764 16.96 -14.58 16.17
CA ASP A 764 18.07 -13.67 15.89
C ASP A 764 18.62 -13.09 17.21
N PRO A 765 19.95 -13.13 17.45
CA PRO A 765 20.53 -12.68 18.72
C PRO A 765 20.24 -11.23 19.11
N GLN A 766 19.91 -10.35 18.16
CA GLN A 766 19.64 -8.93 18.39
C GLN A 766 18.14 -8.62 18.39
N LEU A 767 17.33 -9.32 17.58
CA LEU A 767 15.89 -9.09 17.47
C LEU A 767 15.03 -10.00 18.35
N GLY A 768 15.55 -11.16 18.78
CA GLY A 768 14.81 -12.20 19.49
C GLY A 768 14.14 -13.17 18.51
N CYS A 769 12.98 -13.70 18.88
CA CYS A 769 12.22 -14.58 17.99
C CYS A 769 11.83 -13.86 16.68
N VAL A 770 12.17 -14.48 15.55
CA VAL A 770 11.88 -13.98 14.21
C VAL A 770 11.18 -15.07 13.40
N TYR A 771 10.16 -14.64 12.67
CA TYR A 771 9.21 -15.51 11.98
C TYR A 771 9.27 -15.12 10.50
N ASP A 772 10.14 -15.79 9.74
CA ASP A 772 10.36 -15.47 8.33
C ASP A 772 9.39 -16.27 7.46
N ASN A 773 8.52 -15.56 6.72
CA ASN A 773 7.48 -16.16 5.90
C ASN A 773 8.03 -17.19 4.90
N ASN A 774 7.62 -18.45 5.02
CA ASN A 774 8.01 -19.53 4.11
C ASN A 774 6.99 -19.73 2.97
N THR A 775 7.29 -20.67 2.07
CA THR A 775 6.39 -21.10 0.97
C THR A 775 6.23 -22.62 0.96
N LEU A 776 6.13 -23.24 2.14
CA LEU A 776 5.92 -24.67 2.29
C LEU A 776 4.44 -25.04 2.14
N PRO A 777 4.10 -26.33 1.94
CA PRO A 777 2.73 -26.80 2.11
C PRO A 777 2.31 -26.66 3.57
N CYS A 778 1.08 -26.21 3.78
CA CYS A 778 0.40 -26.11 5.06
C CYS A 778 -0.99 -26.71 4.86
N GLU A 779 -1.49 -27.57 5.74
CA GLU A 779 -2.82 -28.18 5.55
C GLU A 779 -3.80 -27.69 6.63
N ASP A 780 -4.90 -27.07 6.19
CA ASP A 780 -6.02 -26.63 7.04
C ASP A 780 -6.96 -27.80 7.38
N GLY A 781 -6.98 -28.81 6.50
CA GLY A 781 -7.77 -30.05 6.63
C GLY A 781 -8.91 -30.19 5.62
N ASP A 782 -9.07 -29.25 4.68
CA ASP A 782 -10.07 -29.29 3.59
C ASP A 782 -9.41 -29.59 2.22
N LEU A 783 -9.26 -30.88 1.91
CA LEU A 783 -8.62 -31.41 0.70
C LEU A 783 -9.24 -30.95 -0.64
N CYS A 784 -10.35 -30.21 -0.61
CA CYS A 784 -11.00 -29.66 -1.79
C CYS A 784 -10.45 -28.29 -2.20
N ARG A 785 -9.72 -27.61 -1.31
CA ARG A 785 -9.25 -26.23 -1.52
C ARG A 785 -7.94 -26.12 -2.30
N GLY A 786 -7.56 -27.18 -3.00
CA GLY A 786 -6.29 -27.30 -3.68
C GLY A 786 -5.17 -27.73 -2.72
N PRO A 787 -3.95 -27.97 -3.23
CA PRO A 787 -2.78 -28.06 -2.37
C PRO A 787 -2.54 -26.68 -1.75
N GLU A 788 -2.81 -26.58 -0.45
CA GLU A 788 -2.63 -25.38 0.35
C GLU A 788 -1.14 -25.08 0.55
N VAL A 789 -0.77 -23.82 0.35
CA VAL A 789 0.62 -23.35 0.38
C VAL A 789 0.73 -22.06 1.18
N CYS A 790 1.89 -21.86 1.79
CA CYS A 790 2.18 -20.62 2.49
C CYS A 790 2.44 -19.47 1.51
N ALA A 791 1.74 -18.37 1.70
CA ALA A 791 1.99 -17.10 1.01
C ALA A 791 2.06 -15.97 2.04
N PHE A 792 3.26 -15.41 2.19
CA PHE A 792 3.52 -14.27 3.08
C PHE A 792 3.05 -14.46 4.54
N GLY A 793 3.27 -15.65 5.11
CA GLY A 793 2.95 -15.96 6.51
C GLY A 793 1.48 -16.27 6.77
N VAL A 794 0.67 -16.43 5.73
CA VAL A 794 -0.70 -16.95 5.79
C VAL A 794 -0.75 -18.26 5.01
N CYS A 795 -1.43 -19.27 5.55
CA CYS A 795 -1.75 -20.48 4.80
C CYS A 795 -2.88 -20.16 3.82
N VAL A 796 -2.65 -20.36 2.52
CA VAL A 796 -3.61 -20.00 1.48
C VAL A 796 -3.96 -21.18 0.60
N THR A 797 -5.24 -21.26 0.28
CA THR A 797 -5.84 -22.25 -0.60
C THR A 797 -5.26 -22.12 -2.00
N GLY A 798 -4.80 -23.22 -2.58
CA GLY A 798 -4.42 -23.26 -3.99
C GLY A 798 -5.63 -23.13 -4.93
N PRO A 799 -5.43 -23.31 -6.24
CA PRO A 799 -6.54 -23.53 -7.17
C PRO A 799 -7.39 -24.72 -6.69
N GLN A 800 -8.72 -24.52 -6.61
CA GLN A 800 -9.69 -25.53 -6.17
C GLN A 800 -9.47 -26.87 -6.88
N VAL A 801 -9.60 -27.99 -6.16
CA VAL A 801 -9.45 -29.31 -6.80
C VAL A 801 -10.64 -29.55 -7.72
N PHE A 802 -10.43 -29.39 -9.04
CA PHE A 802 -11.45 -29.67 -10.04
C PHE A 802 -11.63 -31.17 -10.22
N CYS A 803 -12.44 -31.75 -9.35
CA CYS A 803 -12.93 -33.11 -9.47
C CYS A 803 -13.86 -33.19 -10.68
N TYR A 804 -13.35 -33.74 -11.78
CA TYR A 804 -14.11 -34.05 -12.99
C TYR A 804 -13.39 -35.16 -13.74
N ASP A 805 -14.00 -36.34 -13.91
CA ASP A 805 -13.41 -37.44 -14.67
C ASP A 805 -13.92 -37.54 -16.12
N GLY A 806 -15.07 -36.90 -16.39
CA GLY A 806 -15.70 -36.84 -17.70
C GLY A 806 -16.68 -37.97 -18.02
N ASP A 807 -16.99 -38.84 -17.05
CA ASP A 807 -18.07 -39.82 -17.17
C ASP A 807 -19.42 -39.16 -16.77
N PRO A 808 -20.44 -39.12 -17.66
CA PRO A 808 -21.77 -38.60 -17.30
C PRO A 808 -22.52 -39.47 -16.28
N CYS A 809 -21.91 -40.55 -15.78
CA CYS A 809 -22.48 -41.47 -14.81
C CYS A 809 -21.89 -41.37 -13.39
N THR A 810 -21.02 -40.40 -13.10
CA THR A 810 -20.56 -40.06 -11.75
C THR A 810 -21.12 -38.71 -11.30
N ASP A 811 -21.36 -38.60 -9.99
CA ASP A 811 -21.52 -37.32 -9.29
C ASP A 811 -20.12 -36.93 -8.81
N ASP A 812 -19.49 -36.01 -9.54
CA ASP A 812 -18.09 -35.61 -9.35
C ASP A 812 -18.00 -34.60 -8.21
N THR A 813 -18.17 -35.10 -6.99
CA THR A 813 -18.13 -34.31 -5.76
C THR A 813 -16.71 -34.22 -5.20
N CYS A 814 -16.47 -33.21 -4.36
CA CYS A 814 -15.31 -33.17 -3.50
C CYS A 814 -15.75 -33.17 -2.03
N ASP A 815 -15.17 -34.08 -1.24
CA ASP A 815 -15.37 -34.16 0.21
C ASP A 815 -14.12 -33.63 0.93
N PRO A 816 -14.26 -32.64 1.84
CA PRO A 816 -13.12 -32.01 2.53
C PRO A 816 -12.13 -32.99 3.20
N VAL A 817 -12.55 -34.17 3.60
CA VAL A 817 -11.74 -35.13 4.38
C VAL A 817 -11.09 -36.21 3.51
N ILE A 818 -11.58 -36.43 2.28
CA ILE A 818 -11.03 -37.46 1.36
C ILE A 818 -10.69 -36.95 -0.05
N GLY A 819 -10.96 -35.69 -0.37
CA GLY A 819 -10.75 -35.11 -1.70
C GLY A 819 -11.83 -35.55 -2.70
N CYS A 820 -11.45 -35.76 -3.97
CA CYS A 820 -12.40 -36.11 -5.03
C CYS A 820 -13.12 -37.44 -4.78
N ALA A 821 -14.45 -37.36 -4.71
CA ALA A 821 -15.37 -38.47 -4.49
C ALA A 821 -16.30 -38.64 -5.71
N LEU A 822 -15.79 -39.35 -6.72
CA LEU A 822 -16.50 -39.71 -7.95
C LEU A 822 -17.56 -40.78 -7.63
N THR A 823 -18.84 -40.41 -7.62
CA THR A 823 -19.90 -41.26 -7.03
C THR A 823 -20.91 -41.73 -8.08
N ASN A 824 -20.89 -43.01 -8.45
CA ASN A 824 -21.75 -43.56 -9.52
C ASN A 824 -23.26 -43.25 -9.32
N ILE A 825 -23.86 -42.50 -10.24
CA ILE A 825 -25.28 -42.15 -10.27
C ILE A 825 -26.08 -43.31 -10.88
N CYS A 826 -26.25 -44.39 -10.11
CA CYS A 826 -27.18 -45.47 -10.48
C CYS A 826 -28.62 -44.91 -10.47
N GLY A 827 -29.22 -44.74 -11.65
CA GLY A 827 -30.43 -43.92 -11.80
C GLY A 827 -31.69 -44.43 -11.10
N GLU A 828 -32.15 -43.73 -10.04
CA GLU A 828 -33.56 -43.78 -9.61
C GLU A 828 -34.43 -43.02 -10.63
N GLY A 829 -35.00 -43.75 -11.58
CA GLY A 829 -35.81 -43.18 -12.64
C GLY A 829 -37.17 -42.63 -12.17
N GLY A 830 -37.23 -41.33 -11.87
CA GLY A 830 -38.43 -40.53 -12.19
C GLY A 830 -39.01 -39.61 -11.11
N ALA A 831 -38.50 -38.37 -11.03
CA ALA A 831 -39.23 -37.23 -10.47
C ALA A 831 -38.89 -35.93 -11.22
N GLY A 832 -39.51 -35.71 -12.39
CA GLY A 832 -39.31 -34.49 -13.17
C GLY A 832 -39.94 -33.26 -12.51
N GLY A 833 -39.14 -32.27 -12.13
CA GLY A 833 -39.57 -30.98 -11.60
C GLY A 833 -38.65 -29.86 -12.07
N ALA A 834 -39.21 -28.81 -12.67
CA ALA A 834 -38.43 -27.69 -13.20
C ALA A 834 -38.14 -26.64 -12.10
N GLY A 835 -36.95 -26.04 -12.14
CA GLY A 835 -36.58 -24.94 -11.25
C GLY A 835 -35.32 -24.23 -11.73
N GLY A 836 -35.48 -23.02 -12.25
CA GLY A 836 -34.37 -22.07 -12.44
C GLY A 836 -34.49 -20.92 -11.45
N ALA A 837 -33.34 -20.46 -10.95
CA ALA A 837 -33.14 -19.22 -10.19
C ALA A 837 -33.89 -19.03 -8.84
N GLY A 838 -33.12 -19.08 -7.75
CA GLY A 838 -33.26 -18.16 -6.61
C GLY A 838 -34.04 -18.65 -5.37
N GLY A 839 -33.65 -18.11 -4.21
CA GLY A 839 -34.41 -18.18 -2.95
C GLY A 839 -33.59 -18.67 -1.75
N ALA A 840 -33.39 -17.78 -0.76
CA ALA A 840 -32.81 -18.16 0.54
C ALA A 840 -33.82 -18.93 1.41
N GLY A 841 -33.31 -19.65 2.43
CA GLY A 841 -34.14 -20.45 3.34
C GLY A 841 -34.91 -19.64 4.40
N GLY A 842 -35.95 -20.25 4.96
CA GLY A 842 -36.73 -19.71 6.09
C GLY A 842 -37.88 -20.65 6.49
N ALA A 843 -37.97 -21.00 7.77
CA ALA A 843 -38.97 -21.96 8.28
C ALA A 843 -40.19 -21.24 8.90
N GLY A 844 -41.41 -21.78 8.73
CA GLY A 844 -42.59 -21.22 9.42
C GLY A 844 -43.99 -21.73 9.05
N THR A 845 -44.42 -22.84 9.67
CA THR A 845 -45.80 -23.11 10.13
C THR A 845 -47.05 -22.92 9.20
N THR A 846 -47.71 -24.07 8.94
CA THR A 846 -49.17 -24.34 9.07
C THR A 846 -50.23 -23.90 8.03
N THR A 847 -51.01 -24.92 7.62
CA THR A 847 -52.48 -24.94 7.37
C THR A 847 -53.15 -24.35 6.10
N SER A 848 -53.42 -25.28 5.16
CA SER A 848 -54.75 -25.65 4.63
C SER A 848 -55.48 -24.92 3.47
N SER A 849 -56.03 -25.77 2.59
CA SER A 849 -57.31 -25.67 1.82
C SER A 849 -57.45 -24.82 0.55
N ALA A 850 -57.22 -25.49 -0.60
CA ALA A 850 -58.24 -25.89 -1.59
C ALA A 850 -59.00 -24.86 -2.49
N GLY A 851 -59.00 -25.17 -3.80
CA GLY A 851 -59.93 -24.67 -4.83
C GLY A 851 -59.33 -23.63 -5.81
N GLY A 852 -59.61 -23.63 -7.12
CA GLY A 852 -60.30 -24.65 -7.93
C GLY A 852 -60.78 -24.17 -9.33
N ALA A 853 -60.34 -24.86 -10.39
CA ALA A 853 -60.93 -25.01 -11.74
C ALA A 853 -61.35 -23.80 -12.64
N GLY A 854 -61.07 -23.90 -13.96
CA GLY A 854 -62.02 -23.46 -15.01
C GLY A 854 -61.49 -22.86 -16.34
N GLY A 855 -61.76 -23.53 -17.47
CA GLY A 855 -61.77 -22.97 -18.86
C GLY A 855 -60.41 -22.75 -19.55
N ALA A 856 -60.03 -23.25 -20.75
CA ALA A 856 -60.67 -23.94 -21.90
C ALA A 856 -61.25 -23.07 -23.05
N GLY A 857 -60.72 -23.25 -24.27
CA GLY A 857 -61.19 -22.66 -25.56
C GLY A 857 -60.05 -22.26 -26.53
N THR A 858 -59.43 -23.10 -27.38
CA THR A 858 -59.88 -23.81 -28.63
C THR A 858 -59.80 -23.02 -29.96
N THR A 859 -58.84 -23.37 -30.83
CA THR A 859 -58.88 -23.51 -32.34
C THR A 859 -57.45 -23.87 -32.82
N SER A 860 -57.11 -25.06 -33.33
CA SER A 860 -57.32 -25.60 -34.71
C SER A 860 -56.69 -24.75 -35.83
N SER A 861 -55.91 -25.26 -36.81
CA SER A 861 -55.99 -26.60 -37.45
C SER A 861 -54.72 -27.06 -38.23
N SER A 862 -54.42 -28.37 -38.22
CA SER A 862 -53.90 -29.28 -39.30
C SER A 862 -52.96 -28.76 -40.43
N ALA A 863 -51.97 -29.49 -40.97
CA ALA A 863 -51.46 -30.88 -40.83
C ALA A 863 -50.08 -30.97 -41.57
N GLY A 864 -49.25 -32.01 -41.51
CA GLY A 864 -49.27 -33.29 -40.78
C GLY A 864 -48.43 -34.36 -41.53
N GLY A 865 -48.00 -35.42 -40.84
CA GLY A 865 -47.27 -36.57 -41.43
C GLY A 865 -46.14 -37.11 -40.54
N ALA A 866 -46.07 -38.43 -40.38
CA ALA A 866 -45.03 -39.12 -39.59
C ALA A 866 -44.79 -40.55 -40.11
N PRO A 867 -43.52 -40.97 -40.24
CA PRO A 867 -43.06 -42.36 -40.12
C PRO A 867 -42.38 -42.58 -38.74
N PRO A 868 -41.89 -43.80 -38.39
CA PRO A 868 -41.87 -44.26 -36.99
C PRO A 868 -40.68 -43.76 -36.16
N ALA A 869 -40.84 -43.83 -34.85
CA ALA A 869 -39.77 -43.59 -33.88
C ALA A 869 -38.82 -44.79 -33.77
N GLU A 870 -37.52 -44.50 -33.73
CA GLU A 870 -36.49 -45.38 -33.18
C GLU A 870 -36.49 -45.24 -31.63
N PRO A 871 -36.00 -46.23 -30.87
CA PRO A 871 -35.99 -46.16 -29.41
C PRO A 871 -35.02 -45.07 -28.92
N PRO A 872 -35.25 -44.48 -27.73
CA PRO A 872 -34.24 -43.64 -27.10
C PRO A 872 -33.00 -44.48 -26.79
N GLU A 873 -31.81 -43.90 -26.99
CA GLU A 873 -30.61 -44.44 -26.37
C GLU A 873 -30.73 -44.22 -24.86
N ASP A 874 -30.74 -45.33 -24.13
CA ASP A 874 -30.82 -45.33 -22.67
C ASP A 874 -29.45 -44.92 -22.12
N SER A 875 -29.28 -43.63 -21.82
CA SER A 875 -28.14 -43.10 -21.04
C SER A 875 -28.28 -43.47 -19.55
N GLY A 876 -28.78 -44.67 -19.27
CA GLY A 876 -28.95 -45.26 -17.96
C GLY A 876 -27.63 -45.84 -17.48
N CYS A 877 -27.07 -45.24 -16.43
CA CYS A 877 -25.81 -45.63 -15.83
C CYS A 877 -25.86 -47.06 -15.30
N GLY A 878 -25.21 -47.96 -16.05
CA GLY A 878 -25.43 -49.41 -16.01
C GLY A 878 -24.83 -50.13 -14.81
N CYS A 879 -25.39 -49.93 -13.62
CA CYS A 879 -24.95 -50.58 -12.39
C CYS A 879 -25.38 -52.07 -12.34
N ASP A 880 -24.53 -52.99 -12.80
CA ASP A 880 -24.77 -54.45 -12.74
C ASP A 880 -24.67 -54.99 -11.30
N THR A 881 -25.81 -55.02 -10.60
CA THR A 881 -25.91 -55.45 -9.20
C THR A 881 -25.90 -56.98 -9.04
N GLN A 882 -24.82 -57.66 -9.45
CA GLN A 882 -24.60 -59.08 -9.16
C GLN A 882 -24.16 -59.32 -7.71
N GLY A 883 -25.13 -59.47 -6.81
CA GLY A 883 -24.91 -59.97 -5.46
C GLY A 883 -24.90 -61.51 -5.37
N GLN A 884 -24.27 -62.02 -4.30
CA GLN A 884 -24.27 -63.43 -3.83
C GLN A 884 -23.29 -64.39 -4.55
N SER A 885 -22.55 -65.29 -3.87
CA SER A 885 -22.37 -65.49 -2.41
C SER A 885 -21.14 -66.34 -2.04
N SER A 886 -20.42 -65.91 -1.00
CA SER A 886 -19.69 -66.69 0.04
C SER A 886 -19.13 -68.11 -0.25
N SER A 887 -17.84 -68.30 0.07
CA SER A 887 -17.41 -69.42 0.94
C SER A 887 -16.07 -69.13 1.63
N THR A 888 -15.83 -69.76 2.79
CA THR A 888 -14.66 -69.53 3.64
C THR A 888 -13.58 -70.60 3.48
N SER A 889 -12.31 -70.21 3.33
CA SER A 889 -11.18 -71.03 3.77
C SER A 889 -9.97 -70.17 4.13
N ALA A 890 -9.25 -70.55 5.18
CA ALA A 890 -8.00 -69.92 5.59
C ALA A 890 -6.85 -70.91 5.46
N SER A 891 -5.76 -70.53 4.79
CA SER A 891 -4.41 -71.03 5.14
C SER A 891 -3.27 -70.23 4.50
N ALA A 892 -2.29 -69.91 5.34
CA ALA A 892 -0.87 -69.66 5.07
C ALA A 892 -0.40 -69.31 3.64
N LYS A 893 0.18 -68.11 3.50
CA LYS A 893 1.66 -67.97 3.50
C LYS A 893 2.11 -66.53 3.81
N GLY A 894 3.24 -66.42 4.49
CA GLY A 894 3.96 -65.16 4.72
C GLY A 894 5.48 -65.40 4.60
N LEU A 895 6.26 -64.35 4.87
CA LEU A 895 7.70 -64.19 4.53
C LEU A 895 7.91 -64.06 3.00
N ALA A 896 8.83 -63.22 2.50
CA ALA A 896 9.93 -62.46 3.13
C ALA A 896 10.13 -61.12 2.36
N MET A 897 11.00 -60.16 2.74
CA MET A 897 11.98 -60.08 3.84
C MET A 897 12.33 -58.60 4.13
N LEU A 898 12.59 -58.24 5.39
CA LEU A 898 13.18 -56.95 5.77
C LEU A 898 14.61 -57.15 6.30
N ALA A 899 15.60 -57.18 5.40
CA ALA A 899 17.05 -57.16 5.65
C ALA A 899 17.75 -56.87 4.30
N MET A 900 18.92 -56.22 4.19
CA MET A 900 19.96 -55.95 5.19
C MET A 900 20.81 -54.73 4.79
N MET A 901 21.47 -54.08 5.74
CA MET A 901 22.46 -53.03 5.49
C MET A 901 23.83 -53.59 5.05
N VAL A 902 24.54 -52.80 4.21
CA VAL A 902 26.00 -52.56 4.26
C VAL A 902 26.97 -53.67 3.73
N LEU A 903 28.17 -53.20 3.35
CA LEU A 903 29.43 -53.91 2.99
C LEU A 903 29.65 -54.45 1.54
N MET A 904 30.41 -53.65 0.78
CA MET A 904 31.62 -54.02 -0.01
C MET A 904 31.54 -55.17 -1.05
N ALA A 905 31.78 -54.99 -2.35
CA ALA A 905 32.87 -54.33 -3.09
C ALA A 905 33.60 -55.34 -4.03
N ILE A 906 34.07 -54.82 -5.18
CA ILE A 906 35.30 -55.24 -5.91
C ILE A 906 35.27 -56.50 -6.82
N ARG A 907 35.77 -56.28 -8.06
CA ARG A 907 36.33 -57.23 -9.08
C ARG A 907 35.33 -58.07 -9.92
N SER A 908 35.55 -58.27 -11.24
CA SER A 908 36.47 -57.60 -12.20
C SER A 908 36.34 -58.06 -13.67
N ARG A 909 36.87 -57.21 -14.60
CA ARG A 909 37.47 -57.54 -15.93
C ARG A 909 36.51 -57.85 -17.11
N ARG A 910 36.83 -57.57 -18.39
CA ARG A 910 37.88 -56.69 -19.03
C ARG A 910 37.59 -56.58 -20.55
N LEU A 911 38.01 -55.47 -21.18
CA LEU A 911 38.77 -55.33 -22.46
C LEU A 911 38.59 -53.87 -22.98
N PHE A 912 39.58 -52.98 -22.84
CA PHE A 912 40.76 -52.76 -23.71
C PHE A 912 40.47 -52.03 -25.05
N TYR A 913 40.74 -50.71 -25.11
CA TYR A 913 41.81 -50.15 -25.98
C TYR A 913 42.23 -48.71 -25.58
N ARG A 914 43.39 -48.22 -26.05
CA ARG A 914 43.90 -46.85 -25.84
C ARG A 914 45.03 -46.54 -26.84
N PRO A 915 44.99 -45.41 -27.58
CA PRO A 915 46.16 -44.49 -27.64
C PRO A 915 45.74 -42.99 -27.78
N LYS A 916 46.29 -42.02 -27.04
CA LYS A 916 47.56 -41.24 -27.19
C LYS A 916 47.42 -39.87 -27.90
N VAL A 917 47.79 -38.81 -27.14
CA VAL A 917 48.78 -37.74 -27.44
C VAL A 917 48.60 -36.79 -28.67
N THR A 918 48.91 -35.51 -28.41
CA THR A 918 49.02 -34.31 -29.28
C THR A 918 50.21 -34.37 -30.28
N PRO A 919 50.60 -33.34 -31.10
CA PRO A 919 50.13 -31.93 -31.24
C PRO A 919 49.97 -31.42 -32.71
N SER A 920 49.76 -30.11 -32.94
CA SER A 920 50.53 -29.23 -33.90
C SER A 920 49.86 -27.83 -34.12
N LYS A 921 50.51 -26.93 -34.88
CA LYS A 921 50.10 -25.54 -35.23
C LYS A 921 50.02 -25.32 -36.75
N SER A 922 49.17 -24.40 -37.25
CA SER A 922 49.50 -23.48 -38.37
C SER A 922 48.45 -22.38 -38.68
N ARG A 923 48.91 -21.27 -39.30
CA ARG A 923 48.22 -20.13 -39.97
C ARG A 923 48.67 -20.13 -41.47
N PRO A 924 48.26 -19.25 -42.43
CA PRO A 924 47.56 -17.93 -42.42
C PRO A 924 46.12 -18.03 -43.03
N ALA A 925 45.41 -17.08 -43.69
CA ALA A 925 45.57 -15.69 -44.21
C ALA A 925 44.24 -14.90 -44.05
N LYS A 926 44.01 -13.60 -44.37
CA LYS A 926 44.58 -12.50 -45.22
C LYS A 926 44.05 -12.39 -46.69
N PRO A 927 43.95 -11.16 -47.30
CA PRO A 927 42.63 -10.57 -47.69
C PRO A 927 42.62 -9.73 -49.03
N THR A 928 41.77 -8.68 -49.12
CA THR A 928 41.75 -7.52 -50.09
C THR A 928 41.30 -7.81 -51.54
N PRO A 929 40.94 -6.81 -52.42
CA PRO A 929 41.00 -5.31 -52.37
C PRO A 929 39.61 -4.58 -52.39
N VAL A 930 39.40 -3.26 -52.16
CA VAL A 930 39.90 -1.95 -52.73
C VAL A 930 39.49 -1.79 -54.21
N THR A 931 38.85 -0.73 -54.75
CA THR A 931 39.05 0.76 -54.76
C THR A 931 37.69 1.52 -54.98
N ALA A 932 37.53 2.87 -55.03
CA ALA A 932 38.46 3.97 -55.38
C ALA A 932 38.09 5.39 -54.86
N THR A 933 39.13 6.25 -54.74
CA THR A 933 39.19 7.74 -54.96
C THR A 933 38.09 8.68 -54.44
N SER A 934 38.36 9.83 -53.78
CA SER A 934 39.62 10.60 -53.49
C SER A 934 39.28 11.76 -52.47
N ALA A 935 40.07 12.79 -52.11
CA ALA A 935 41.35 13.33 -52.62
C ALA A 935 42.28 14.02 -51.58
N LYS A 936 42.06 15.32 -51.24
CA LYS A 936 43.03 16.27 -50.62
C LYS A 936 42.27 17.45 -49.94
N SER A 937 42.78 18.20 -48.96
CA SER A 937 44.13 18.26 -48.33
C SER A 937 44.17 19.10 -47.02
N THR A 938 45.04 18.71 -46.04
CA THR A 938 45.87 19.53 -45.10
C THR A 938 45.24 20.68 -44.25
N SER A 939 45.68 21.04 -43.03
CA SER A 939 46.70 20.61 -42.04
C SER A 939 46.43 21.42 -40.74
N ALA A 940 46.44 20.91 -39.50
CA ALA A 940 47.48 20.27 -38.67
C ALA A 940 48.40 21.26 -37.89
N GLU A 941 48.97 20.77 -36.78
CA GLU A 941 49.94 21.41 -35.82
C GLU A 941 49.35 22.31 -34.71
N THR A 942 49.82 22.38 -33.45
CA THR A 942 50.47 21.50 -32.41
C THR A 942 51.09 22.45 -31.37
N SER A 943 51.05 22.15 -30.05
CA SER A 943 52.25 22.12 -29.16
C SER A 943 51.99 22.18 -27.64
N SER A 944 52.82 21.44 -26.89
CA SER A 944 53.33 21.63 -25.51
C SER A 944 52.45 22.21 -24.37
N SER A 945 52.30 21.40 -23.30
CA SER A 945 52.13 21.86 -21.91
C SER A 945 53.41 22.52 -21.36
N PRO A 946 53.33 23.29 -20.25
CA PRO A 946 53.91 22.76 -19.00
C PRO A 946 53.26 23.23 -17.67
N LYS A 947 53.37 22.34 -16.66
CA LYS A 947 53.54 22.60 -15.20
C LYS A 947 52.63 23.60 -14.44
N SER A 948 51.91 23.08 -13.44
CA SER A 948 51.46 23.82 -12.25
C SER A 948 52.64 24.38 -11.42
N PRO A 949 52.41 25.33 -10.49
CA PRO A 949 52.22 24.89 -9.09
C PRO A 949 51.31 25.76 -8.19
N THR A 950 50.79 25.11 -7.13
CA THR A 950 50.53 25.63 -5.75
C THR A 950 49.62 26.85 -5.44
N GLN A 951 48.63 26.56 -4.57
CA GLN A 951 48.33 27.21 -3.27
C GLN A 951 47.22 28.29 -3.11
N THR A 952 46.32 27.95 -2.15
CA THR A 952 45.72 28.75 -1.06
C THR A 952 44.61 29.79 -1.28
N SER A 953 43.46 29.44 -0.67
CA SER A 953 42.72 30.18 0.38
C SER A 953 41.50 31.04 0.04
N ALA A 954 40.42 30.70 0.75
CA ALA A 954 39.41 31.55 1.35
C ALA A 954 38.63 32.54 0.48
N ARG A 955 37.39 32.14 0.14
CA ARG A 955 36.24 32.63 0.92
C ARG A 955 35.22 31.53 1.12
#